data_AF-A0A813ZHG9-F1
#
_entry.id   AF-A0A813ZHG9-F1
#
_cell.length_a   1.000
_cell.length_b   1.000
_cell.length_c   1.000
_cell.angle_alpha   90.00
_cell.angle_beta   90.00
_cell.angle_gamma   90.00
#
_symmetry.space_group_name_H-M   'P 1'
#
loop_
_entity.id
_entity.type
_entity.pdbx_description
1 polymer ?
#
loop_
_entity_poly.entity_id
_entity_poly.type
_entity_poly.pdbx_seq_one_letter_code
_entity_poly.pdbx_strand_id
1 'polypeptide(L)'
;MKRYKRKRGKKTSITKQESPVANSNPNQSNSLTVGDDSPPNIQYAKMRIISSPVFQLRDIIRALLSSAPPSCDLISTFLTYGQSLGASAIHGYLVDRCYDTQTLINDEFSSYQGVALCITYDAQLTEQQWEDVFGIHESTSTISKTASSFFHLADFLCILSGSRVVYYDPNERMTNDERAYVSIFDLENDDIEMFQDQFSPLDYFLLKSKTFYNGTLIRLPLRTNSTTQISTHILTLDDIKQQILRYFHSNESFIELLLNQTNLNTIEFDYTKDFQLLTKFLSINKHTLTTIHDAQSTTQLIHMTLSKQIDDINTSDISRWLLSINNEFNEIDKRDIQLKLLLPLTTFSTLIETYISSLISHNYQSIQITSTRTLYYCVIPSLNTFCKDDMCIQLRQIKFPKAYALFLKDLSRLIKPTTTSNLSIDLIWELMPDIDEHQRLLNDTQKFSLQQQQQQYLKITNNLIPDIWAEIGKQELFYSVTDGWGYVAIEDMIINNVDAGPIQDVLTFVFSEANAPIVILPSHVINGLCKYSNKHYLQVMTPFHASELLSKNSLILPRLTYEQKLSLLTYILLNDPDPGLVLELQLLPLANNQFITFQKKSSSCIYIIDHNSNFLKLFNERQYDKFLNPNIDKKLFDILSSQNFQGRIFIFVKARKILYLLCGLLFIRLIPC
;
A
#
# COMPACT_ATOMS: atom_id res chain seq x y z
N MET A 1 5.64 -49.47 -48.80
CA MET A 1 6.68 -50.46 -49.17
C MET A 1 7.04 -51.30 -47.94
N LYS A 2 7.35 -52.59 -48.17
CA LYS A 2 7.58 -53.73 -47.25
C LYS A 2 8.39 -53.40 -45.97
N ARG A 3 7.97 -53.84 -44.76
CA ARG A 3 8.29 -55.16 -44.10
C ARG A 3 9.82 -55.39 -44.03
N TYR A 4 10.49 -55.70 -42.89
CA TYR A 4 10.15 -56.78 -41.95
C TYR A 4 11.16 -56.91 -40.76
N LYS A 5 10.59 -57.26 -39.58
CA LYS A 5 11.02 -58.31 -38.59
C LYS A 5 12.30 -58.13 -37.72
N ARG A 6 12.39 -58.63 -36.47
CA ARG A 6 11.53 -59.52 -35.64
C ARG A 6 11.99 -59.58 -34.16
N LYS A 7 10.98 -59.66 -33.26
CA LYS A 7 10.74 -60.60 -32.12
C LYS A 7 11.83 -60.82 -31.06
N ARG A 8 11.50 -60.93 -29.76
CA ARG A 8 10.58 -61.88 -29.05
C ARG A 8 10.08 -61.20 -27.75
N GLY A 9 8.94 -61.49 -27.09
CA GLY A 9 7.84 -62.46 -27.16
C GLY A 9 7.16 -62.40 -25.76
N LYS A 10 5.90 -61.97 -25.61
CA LYS A 10 4.65 -62.78 -25.52
C LYS A 10 4.75 -63.91 -24.45
N LYS A 11 3.88 -63.99 -23.43
CA LYS A 11 2.43 -64.24 -23.56
C LYS A 11 1.66 -63.98 -22.25
N THR A 12 0.51 -63.34 -22.44
CA THR A 12 -0.74 -63.37 -21.64
C THR A 12 -1.47 -64.71 -21.73
N SER A 13 -2.64 -64.78 -21.07
CA SER A 13 -3.92 -65.41 -21.50
C SER A 13 -4.38 -66.59 -20.63
N ILE A 14 -5.65 -66.86 -20.32
CA ILE A 14 -6.97 -66.44 -20.88
C ILE A 14 -8.11 -66.98 -19.96
N THR A 15 -9.23 -66.24 -19.88
CA THR A 15 -10.69 -66.58 -19.75
C THR A 15 -11.19 -67.91 -19.11
N LYS A 16 -12.40 -68.04 -18.51
CA LYS A 16 -13.75 -67.88 -19.14
C LYS A 16 -14.89 -68.18 -18.12
N GLN A 17 -16.10 -67.78 -18.50
CA GLN A 17 -17.44 -67.93 -17.87
C GLN A 17 -17.85 -69.37 -17.48
N GLU A 18 -18.74 -69.51 -16.48
CA GLU A 18 -19.98 -70.32 -16.52
C GLU A 18 -20.80 -70.18 -15.20
N SER A 19 -22.13 -70.03 -15.33
CA SER A 19 -23.18 -70.22 -14.29
C SER A 19 -23.81 -71.62 -14.47
N PRO A 20 -24.79 -72.15 -13.67
CA PRO A 20 -25.45 -71.75 -12.40
C PRO A 20 -25.47 -72.92 -11.36
N VAL A 21 -26.20 -72.81 -10.23
CA VAL A 21 -27.08 -73.86 -9.60
C VAL A 21 -27.50 -73.46 -8.17
N ALA A 22 -28.75 -73.82 -7.85
CA ALA A 22 -29.57 -73.49 -6.69
C ALA A 22 -29.24 -74.25 -5.38
N ASN A 23 -29.64 -73.66 -4.25
CA ASN A 23 -30.18 -74.24 -3.01
C ASN A 23 -30.00 -73.17 -1.90
N SER A 24 -30.90 -72.88 -0.97
CA SER A 24 -32.22 -73.36 -0.58
C SER A 24 -32.68 -72.41 0.54
N ASN A 25 -33.95 -71.98 0.51
CA ASN A 25 -34.69 -71.38 1.63
C ASN A 25 -34.73 -72.31 2.88
N PRO A 26 -35.28 -71.94 4.08
CA PRO A 26 -36.10 -70.76 4.42
C PRO A 26 -35.78 -70.08 5.78
N ASN A 27 -36.30 -68.86 5.98
CA ASN A 27 -37.19 -68.54 7.12
C ASN A 27 -37.75 -67.12 6.96
N GLN A 28 -38.87 -67.04 6.26
CA GLN A 28 -39.85 -65.97 6.40
C GLN A 28 -41.02 -66.51 7.22
N SER A 29 -41.34 -65.86 8.33
CA SER A 29 -42.68 -65.87 8.90
C SER A 29 -43.39 -64.60 8.44
N ASN A 30 -44.32 -64.76 7.50
CA ASN A 30 -45.32 -63.77 7.14
C ASN A 30 -46.33 -63.60 8.28
N SER A 31 -46.76 -62.37 8.54
CA SER A 31 -48.16 -62.11 8.90
C SER A 31 -48.65 -60.88 8.16
N LEU A 32 -49.82 -61.06 7.55
CA LEU A 32 -50.50 -60.18 6.60
C LEU A 32 -51.35 -59.12 7.33
N THR A 33 -51.26 -57.88 6.84
CA THR A 33 -52.31 -56.85 6.66
C THR A 33 -53.48 -56.79 7.64
N VAL A 34 -53.61 -55.63 8.31
CA VAL A 34 -54.89 -54.95 8.54
C VAL A 34 -54.69 -53.49 8.13
N GLY A 35 -55.58 -52.98 7.27
CA GLY A 35 -55.54 -51.61 6.78
C GLY A 35 -55.85 -50.62 7.88
N ASP A 36 -55.19 -49.47 7.84
CA ASP A 36 -55.59 -48.29 8.58
C ASP A 36 -55.51 -47.08 7.64
N ASP A 37 -56.63 -46.38 7.53
CA ASP A 37 -56.82 -45.18 6.72
C ASP A 37 -55.86 -44.10 7.21
N SER A 38 -54.74 -43.93 6.51
CA SER A 38 -53.89 -42.75 6.67
C SER A 38 -54.39 -41.66 5.72
N PRO A 39 -54.62 -40.42 6.19
CA PRO A 39 -54.85 -39.29 5.30
C PRO A 39 -53.59 -39.11 4.42
N PRO A 40 -53.71 -38.44 3.25
CA PRO A 40 -52.60 -38.34 2.31
C PRO A 40 -51.35 -37.83 3.02
N ASN A 41 -50.20 -38.46 2.73
CA ASN A 41 -48.87 -38.03 3.17
C ASN A 41 -48.67 -36.55 2.82
N ILE A 42 -49.05 -35.65 3.73
CA ILE A 42 -48.62 -34.27 3.75
C ILE A 42 -47.18 -34.35 4.24
N GLN A 43 -46.26 -34.07 3.33
CA GLN A 43 -44.84 -34.16 3.56
C GLN A 43 -44.44 -32.95 4.42
N TYR A 44 -44.59 -33.07 5.75
CA TYR A 44 -44.16 -32.07 6.73
C TYR A 44 -42.68 -31.70 6.52
N ALA A 45 -42.26 -30.47 6.88
CA ALA A 45 -40.86 -30.08 6.90
C ALA A 45 -39.97 -31.15 7.53
N LYS A 46 -38.93 -31.57 6.81
CA LYS A 46 -38.03 -32.61 7.29
C LYS A 46 -36.90 -31.97 8.08
N MET A 47 -37.20 -31.55 9.30
CA MET A 47 -36.22 -31.03 10.26
C MET A 47 -35.08 -32.04 10.45
N ARG A 48 -33.84 -31.64 10.11
CA ARG A 48 -32.64 -32.45 10.39
C ARG A 48 -31.99 -31.94 11.67
N ILE A 49 -31.65 -32.86 12.57
CA ILE A 49 -31.15 -32.54 13.91
C ILE A 49 -29.75 -33.13 14.10
N ILE A 50 -28.87 -32.35 14.73
CA ILE A 50 -27.55 -32.80 15.17
C ILE A 50 -27.52 -32.83 16.71
N SER A 51 -27.00 -33.92 17.29
CA SER A 51 -26.99 -34.20 18.74
C SER A 51 -25.60 -34.59 19.27
N SER A 52 -25.26 -34.25 20.52
CA SER A 52 -23.94 -34.54 21.15
C SER A 52 -24.01 -35.66 22.21
N PRO A 53 -23.15 -36.69 22.18
CA PRO A 53 -23.23 -37.80 23.15
C PRO A 53 -22.33 -37.68 24.39
N VAL A 54 -21.39 -36.72 24.49
CA VAL A 54 -20.30 -36.81 25.49
C VAL A 54 -20.26 -35.65 26.50
N PHE A 55 -20.58 -34.42 26.13
CA PHE A 55 -20.65 -33.25 27.02
C PHE A 55 -21.73 -32.26 26.56
N GLN A 56 -22.27 -31.45 27.48
CA GLN A 56 -23.16 -30.34 27.11
C GLN A 56 -22.40 -29.32 26.28
N LEU A 57 -22.89 -29.04 25.08
CA LEU A 57 -22.27 -28.16 24.11
C LEU A 57 -22.02 -26.75 24.65
N ARG A 58 -22.97 -26.23 25.43
CA ARG A 58 -22.84 -24.95 26.14
C ARG A 58 -21.54 -24.83 26.93
N ASP A 59 -21.12 -25.88 27.63
CA ASP A 59 -19.93 -25.83 28.48
C ASP A 59 -18.64 -25.82 27.66
N ILE A 60 -18.65 -26.49 26.50
CA ILE A 60 -17.56 -26.41 25.52
C ILE A 60 -17.45 -24.99 24.98
N ILE A 61 -18.57 -24.39 24.56
CA ILE A 61 -18.58 -23.02 24.05
C ILE A 61 -18.14 -22.03 25.13
N ARG A 62 -18.61 -22.16 26.38
CA ARG A 62 -18.13 -21.36 27.52
C ARG A 62 -16.61 -21.43 27.70
N ALA A 63 -16.04 -22.63 27.59
CA ALA A 63 -14.60 -22.82 27.67
C ALA A 63 -13.86 -22.12 26.52
N LEU A 64 -14.40 -22.20 25.30
CA LEU A 64 -13.86 -21.48 24.13
C LEU A 64 -13.88 -19.96 24.36
N LEU A 65 -15.01 -19.41 24.79
CA LEU A 65 -15.16 -17.97 25.06
C LEU A 65 -14.24 -17.49 26.20
N SER A 66 -13.98 -18.33 27.21
CA SER A 66 -13.09 -18.00 28.34
C SER A 66 -11.60 -18.08 27.97
N SER A 67 -11.26 -18.87 26.95
CA SER A 67 -9.90 -19.00 26.43
C SER A 67 -9.53 -17.90 25.43
N ALA A 68 -10.53 -17.27 24.81
CA ALA A 68 -10.34 -16.08 24.00
C ALA A 68 -10.10 -14.87 24.91
N PRO A 69 -9.10 -14.01 24.63
CA PRO A 69 -8.92 -12.81 25.43
C PRO A 69 -10.18 -11.93 25.34
N PRO A 70 -10.56 -11.22 26.43
CA PRO A 70 -11.71 -10.31 26.45
C PRO A 70 -11.59 -9.13 25.48
N SER A 71 -10.48 -9.05 24.74
CA SER A 71 -10.17 -8.08 23.68
C SER A 71 -10.52 -8.57 22.27
N CYS A 72 -11.28 -9.66 22.10
CA CYS A 72 -11.80 -10.00 20.77
C CYS A 72 -12.89 -8.98 20.42
N ASP A 73 -12.49 -7.87 19.79
CA ASP A 73 -13.40 -6.84 19.30
C ASP A 73 -14.43 -7.51 18.39
N LEU A 74 -15.69 -7.53 18.84
CA LEU A 74 -16.84 -8.09 18.14
C LEU A 74 -16.85 -7.73 16.64
N ILE A 75 -16.49 -6.48 16.34
CA ILE A 75 -16.46 -5.94 14.99
C ILE A 75 -15.40 -6.65 14.14
N SER A 76 -14.18 -6.79 14.67
CA SER A 76 -13.11 -7.54 13.99
C SER A 76 -13.52 -8.98 13.68
N THR A 77 -14.33 -9.61 14.55
CA THR A 77 -14.90 -10.95 14.33
C THR A 77 -15.83 -10.97 13.12
N PHE A 78 -16.76 -10.03 12.99
CA PHE A 78 -17.65 -9.94 11.82
C PHE A 78 -16.89 -9.69 10.53
N LEU A 79 -15.92 -8.77 10.55
CA LEU A 79 -15.08 -8.47 9.38
C LEU A 79 -14.28 -9.71 8.95
N THR A 80 -13.71 -10.44 9.92
CA THR A 80 -12.93 -11.66 9.67
C THR A 80 -13.80 -12.81 9.16
N TYR A 81 -15.03 -12.94 9.68
CA TYR A 81 -16.02 -13.90 9.17
C TYR A 81 -16.33 -13.60 7.69
N GLY A 82 -16.66 -12.35 7.36
CA GLY A 82 -16.92 -11.92 5.99
C GLY A 82 -15.75 -12.15 5.04
N GLN A 83 -14.52 -11.82 5.46
CA GLN A 83 -13.31 -12.11 4.69
C GLN A 83 -13.12 -13.62 4.45
N SER A 84 -13.44 -14.47 5.43
CA SER A 84 -13.34 -15.93 5.32
C SER A 84 -14.41 -16.53 4.40
N LEU A 85 -15.58 -15.88 4.29
CA LEU A 85 -16.59 -16.20 3.27
C LEU A 85 -16.19 -15.76 1.86
N GLY A 86 -15.24 -14.84 1.74
CA GLY A 86 -14.93 -14.17 0.46
C GLY A 86 -15.93 -13.06 0.11
N ALA A 87 -16.62 -12.50 1.10
CA ALA A 87 -17.54 -11.39 0.93
C ALA A 87 -16.81 -10.12 0.45
N SER A 88 -17.52 -9.28 -0.30
CA SER A 88 -17.10 -7.94 -0.69
C SER A 88 -17.90 -6.84 0.01
N ALA A 89 -19.07 -7.17 0.58
CA ALA A 89 -19.93 -6.25 1.31
C ALA A 89 -20.46 -6.87 2.60
N ILE A 90 -20.52 -6.05 3.65
CA ILE A 90 -21.13 -6.37 4.94
C ILE A 90 -22.18 -5.32 5.25
N HIS A 91 -23.34 -5.77 5.71
CA HIS A 91 -24.39 -4.89 6.19
C HIS A 91 -24.92 -5.38 7.54
N GLY A 92 -24.74 -4.58 8.59
CA GLY A 92 -25.29 -4.84 9.90
C GLY A 92 -26.60 -4.08 10.16
N TYR A 93 -27.53 -4.74 10.83
CA TYR A 93 -28.83 -4.19 11.21
C TYR A 93 -29.01 -4.35 12.71
N LEU A 94 -29.19 -3.22 13.39
CA LEU A 94 -29.66 -3.16 14.77
C LEU A 94 -31.19 -3.17 14.76
N VAL A 95 -31.77 -4.34 15.06
CA VAL A 95 -33.20 -4.61 14.89
C VAL A 95 -33.90 -4.53 16.24
N ASP A 96 -34.67 -3.46 16.45
CA ASP A 96 -35.48 -3.21 17.64
C ASP A 96 -36.94 -3.65 17.39
N ARG A 97 -37.12 -4.96 17.17
CA ARG A 97 -38.41 -5.58 16.88
C ARG A 97 -38.62 -6.83 17.72
N CYS A 98 -39.85 -7.01 18.19
CA CYS A 98 -40.32 -8.29 18.71
C CYS A 98 -41.25 -8.94 17.69
N TYR A 99 -41.16 -10.25 17.56
CA TYR A 99 -41.96 -11.09 16.68
C TYR A 99 -42.92 -11.95 17.50
N ASP A 100 -43.94 -12.49 16.83
CA ASP A 100 -44.87 -13.42 17.43
C ASP A 100 -44.17 -14.73 17.84
N THR A 101 -44.79 -15.48 18.76
CA THR A 101 -44.15 -16.63 19.45
C THR A 101 -45.08 -17.83 19.60
N GLN A 102 -46.12 -17.94 18.77
CA GLN A 102 -47.13 -19.00 18.84
C GLN A 102 -46.71 -20.24 18.07
N THR A 103 -46.05 -20.08 16.91
CA THR A 103 -45.66 -21.20 16.03
C THR A 103 -44.14 -21.30 15.94
N LEU A 104 -43.51 -21.77 17.02
CA LEU A 104 -42.06 -21.93 17.12
C LEU A 104 -41.64 -23.40 17.06
N ILE A 105 -40.36 -23.65 16.79
CA ILE A 105 -39.79 -25.02 16.87
C ILE A 105 -39.85 -25.53 18.32
N ASN A 106 -39.55 -24.64 19.27
CA ASN A 106 -39.67 -24.85 20.71
C ASN A 106 -40.22 -23.57 21.35
N ASP A 107 -41.19 -23.71 22.26
CA ASP A 107 -41.81 -22.60 23.00
C ASP A 107 -40.78 -21.75 23.76
N GLU A 108 -39.66 -22.34 24.21
CA GLU A 108 -38.57 -21.61 24.87
C GLU A 108 -37.84 -20.62 23.94
N PHE A 109 -37.95 -20.79 22.61
CA PHE A 109 -37.40 -19.86 21.63
C PHE A 109 -38.19 -18.55 21.53
N SER A 110 -39.31 -18.43 22.24
CA SER A 110 -39.98 -17.13 22.44
C SER A 110 -39.02 -16.05 22.96
N SER A 111 -38.04 -16.44 23.77
CA SER A 111 -36.98 -15.55 24.27
C SER A 111 -36.01 -15.04 23.18
N TYR A 112 -35.98 -15.69 22.01
CA TYR A 112 -35.11 -15.37 20.86
C TYR A 112 -35.82 -14.61 19.74
N GLN A 113 -37.11 -14.32 19.91
CA GLN A 113 -37.96 -13.59 18.97
C GLN A 113 -37.95 -12.08 19.19
N GLY A 114 -37.01 -11.58 19.99
CA GLY A 114 -36.88 -10.15 20.31
C GLY A 114 -35.85 -9.41 19.47
N VAL A 115 -35.36 -8.34 20.09
CA VAL A 115 -34.28 -7.47 19.62
C VAL A 115 -33.07 -8.28 19.18
N ALA A 116 -32.48 -7.94 18.04
CA ALA A 116 -31.37 -8.70 17.46
C ALA A 116 -30.36 -7.82 16.74
N LEU A 117 -29.14 -8.33 16.63
CA LEU A 117 -28.16 -7.89 15.65
C LEU A 117 -28.21 -8.85 14.45
N CYS A 118 -28.48 -8.34 13.26
CA CYS A 118 -28.42 -9.10 12.01
C CYS A 118 -27.23 -8.63 11.19
N ILE A 119 -26.35 -9.54 10.76
CA ILE A 119 -25.23 -9.23 9.86
C ILE A 119 -25.42 -10.00 8.56
N THR A 120 -25.40 -9.30 7.43
CA THR A 120 -25.47 -9.92 6.10
C THR A 120 -24.17 -9.76 5.33
N TYR A 121 -23.85 -10.79 4.57
CA TYR A 121 -22.69 -10.88 3.68
C TYR A 121 -23.17 -11.21 2.26
N ASP A 122 -22.55 -10.61 1.26
CA ASP A 122 -22.83 -10.87 -0.17
C ASP A 122 -22.17 -12.15 -0.71
N ALA A 123 -21.87 -13.11 0.17
CA ALA A 123 -21.28 -14.41 -0.15
C ALA A 123 -22.07 -15.53 0.54
N GLN A 124 -22.22 -16.66 -0.14
CA GLN A 124 -22.88 -17.85 0.40
C GLN A 124 -21.86 -18.79 1.03
N LEU A 125 -22.30 -19.51 2.07
CA LEU A 125 -21.54 -20.61 2.66
C LEU A 125 -21.41 -21.77 1.66
N THR A 126 -20.18 -22.23 1.46
CA THR A 126 -19.88 -23.49 0.77
C THR A 126 -20.19 -24.69 1.65
N GLU A 127 -20.32 -25.89 1.07
CA GLU A 127 -20.58 -27.13 1.83
C GLU A 127 -19.54 -27.36 2.95
N GLN A 128 -18.25 -27.12 2.67
CA GLN A 128 -17.21 -27.26 3.69
C GLN A 128 -17.37 -26.26 4.84
N GLN A 129 -17.81 -25.04 4.55
CA GLN A 129 -18.04 -24.01 5.56
C GLN A 129 -19.30 -24.29 6.37
N TRP A 130 -20.31 -24.94 5.78
CA TRP A 130 -21.45 -25.47 6.52
C TRP A 130 -21.03 -26.54 7.52
N GLU A 131 -20.17 -27.48 7.13
CA GLU A 131 -19.61 -28.48 8.06
C GLU A 131 -18.85 -27.82 9.22
N ASP A 132 -18.09 -26.76 8.94
CA ASP A 132 -17.43 -25.97 9.99
C ASP A 132 -18.43 -25.26 10.93
N VAL A 133 -19.56 -24.79 10.40
CA VAL A 133 -20.65 -24.16 11.18
C VAL A 133 -21.41 -25.20 12.02
N PHE A 134 -21.60 -26.43 11.52
CA PHE A 134 -22.20 -27.49 12.33
C PHE A 134 -21.25 -27.91 13.47
N GLY A 135 -19.94 -27.97 13.17
CA GLY A 135 -18.87 -28.31 14.11
C GLY A 135 -18.21 -27.13 14.81
N ILE A 136 -18.92 -26.05 15.13
CA ILE A 136 -18.36 -24.81 15.76
C ILE A 136 -17.51 -25.07 17.01
N HIS A 137 -17.76 -26.17 17.72
CA HIS A 137 -17.05 -26.53 18.95
C HIS A 137 -15.80 -27.40 18.71
N GLU A 138 -15.61 -27.95 17.51
CA GLU A 138 -14.50 -28.86 17.17
C GLU A 138 -13.57 -28.29 16.09
N SER A 139 -14.12 -27.57 15.10
CA SER A 139 -13.35 -27.10 13.96
C SER A 139 -12.41 -25.96 14.36
N THR A 140 -11.16 -26.03 13.87
CA THR A 140 -10.14 -24.98 14.07
C THR A 140 -10.15 -23.92 12.97
N SER A 141 -11.10 -24.01 12.03
CA SER A 141 -11.24 -23.05 10.93
C SER A 141 -11.58 -21.67 11.44
N THR A 142 -11.23 -20.64 10.66
CA THR A 142 -11.53 -19.25 11.01
C THR A 142 -13.03 -19.03 11.13
N ILE A 143 -13.84 -19.67 10.28
CA ILE A 143 -15.30 -19.58 10.29
C ILE A 143 -15.87 -20.16 11.59
N SER A 144 -15.40 -21.33 12.01
CA SER A 144 -15.81 -21.94 13.29
C SER A 144 -15.44 -21.05 14.48
N LYS A 145 -14.20 -20.55 14.54
CA LYS A 145 -13.72 -19.67 15.62
C LYS A 145 -14.45 -18.32 15.70
N THR A 146 -14.74 -17.73 14.55
CA THR A 146 -15.49 -16.46 14.49
C THR A 146 -16.97 -16.68 14.81
N ALA A 147 -17.56 -17.79 14.35
CA ALA A 147 -18.93 -18.16 14.70
C ALA A 147 -19.12 -18.47 16.20
N SER A 148 -18.18 -19.19 16.84
CA SER A 148 -18.25 -19.42 18.29
C SER A 148 -18.19 -18.12 19.08
N SER A 149 -17.42 -17.13 18.61
CA SER A 149 -17.31 -15.82 19.25
C SER A 149 -18.62 -15.02 19.25
N PHE A 150 -19.57 -15.31 18.36
CA PHE A 150 -20.89 -14.66 18.37
C PHE A 150 -21.70 -14.97 19.64
N PHE A 151 -21.40 -16.06 20.35
CA PHE A 151 -22.05 -16.40 21.61
C PHE A 151 -21.67 -15.46 22.78
N HIS A 152 -20.70 -14.55 22.58
CA HIS A 152 -20.53 -13.40 23.46
C HIS A 152 -21.77 -12.48 23.48
N LEU A 153 -22.52 -12.38 22.39
CA LEU A 153 -23.72 -11.53 22.29
C LEU A 153 -25.05 -12.25 22.53
N ALA A 154 -25.14 -13.48 22.04
CA ALA A 154 -26.40 -14.22 21.95
C ALA A 154 -26.24 -15.62 22.54
N ASP A 155 -27.33 -16.21 23.02
CA ASP A 155 -27.38 -17.64 23.41
C ASP A 155 -27.93 -18.53 22.28
N PHE A 156 -28.24 -17.93 21.14
CA PHE A 156 -28.87 -18.57 19.98
C PHE A 156 -28.33 -17.93 18.71
N LEU A 157 -28.15 -18.75 17.68
CA LEU A 157 -27.60 -18.32 16.41
C LEU A 157 -28.51 -18.83 15.29
N CYS A 158 -28.96 -17.92 14.44
CA CYS A 158 -29.69 -18.24 13.22
C CYS A 158 -28.85 -17.86 12.01
N ILE A 159 -28.61 -18.80 11.10
CA ILE A 159 -27.85 -18.59 9.88
C ILE A 159 -28.72 -18.94 8.69
N LEU A 160 -28.86 -18.02 7.74
CA LEU A 160 -29.53 -18.22 6.46
C LEU A 160 -28.52 -18.02 5.34
N SER A 161 -28.29 -19.04 4.50
CA SER A 161 -27.45 -18.89 3.31
C SER A 161 -27.93 -19.80 2.19
N GLY A 162 -28.20 -19.23 1.01
CA GLY A 162 -28.87 -19.93 -0.07
C GLY A 162 -30.30 -20.29 0.33
N SER A 163 -30.71 -21.54 0.15
CA SER A 163 -32.01 -22.05 0.62
C SER A 163 -31.97 -22.58 2.06
N ARG A 164 -30.79 -22.71 2.67
CA ARG A 164 -30.65 -23.36 3.98
C ARG A 164 -30.78 -22.36 5.13
N VAL A 165 -31.60 -22.72 6.10
CA VAL A 165 -31.71 -22.05 7.41
C VAL A 165 -31.25 -23.00 8.50
N VAL A 166 -30.37 -22.50 9.36
CA VAL A 166 -29.79 -23.25 10.47
C VAL A 166 -30.03 -22.48 11.75
N TYR A 167 -30.69 -23.13 12.72
CA TYR A 167 -30.82 -22.63 14.08
C TYR A 167 -29.92 -23.45 15.00
N TYR A 168 -29.11 -22.76 15.79
CA TYR A 168 -28.11 -23.33 16.68
C TYR A 168 -28.39 -22.86 18.11
N ASP A 169 -28.73 -23.79 19.01
CA ASP A 169 -28.93 -23.56 20.44
C ASP A 169 -27.96 -24.42 21.24
N PRO A 170 -26.87 -23.85 21.76
CA PRO A 170 -25.91 -24.58 22.59
C PRO A 170 -26.47 -25.10 23.90
N ASN A 171 -27.66 -24.62 24.32
CA ASN A 171 -28.37 -25.15 25.48
C ASN A 171 -29.09 -26.48 25.18
N GLU A 172 -29.02 -26.99 23.95
CA GLU A 172 -29.54 -28.30 23.55
C GLU A 172 -31.07 -28.45 23.68
N ARG A 173 -31.82 -27.37 23.40
CA ARG A 173 -33.29 -27.35 23.52
C ARG A 173 -34.03 -27.38 22.19
N MET A 174 -33.46 -27.97 21.14
CA MET A 174 -34.13 -28.00 19.83
C MET A 174 -35.40 -28.84 19.82
N THR A 175 -35.43 -29.95 20.55
CA THR A 175 -36.58 -30.84 20.64
C THR A 175 -36.67 -31.43 22.05
N ASN A 176 -37.62 -32.34 22.28
CA ASN A 176 -37.69 -33.13 23.51
C ASN A 176 -36.48 -34.06 23.72
N ASP A 177 -35.60 -34.22 22.71
CA ASP A 177 -34.31 -34.87 22.87
C ASP A 177 -33.32 -33.85 23.47
N GLU A 178 -33.00 -34.04 24.75
CA GLU A 178 -32.21 -33.12 25.59
C GLU A 178 -30.78 -32.83 25.09
N ARG A 179 -30.39 -33.37 23.93
CA ARG A 179 -29.04 -33.23 23.35
C ARG A 179 -29.01 -32.64 21.95
N ALA A 180 -30.16 -32.28 21.41
CA ALA A 180 -30.30 -31.70 20.07
C ALA A 180 -29.96 -30.21 20.08
N TYR A 181 -28.92 -29.79 19.34
CA TYR A 181 -28.44 -28.40 19.36
C TYR A 181 -28.51 -27.67 18.02
N VAL A 182 -28.67 -28.38 16.90
CA VAL A 182 -28.88 -27.77 15.57
C VAL A 182 -30.19 -28.25 14.98
N SER A 183 -30.93 -27.33 14.36
CA SER A 183 -31.98 -27.66 13.40
C SER A 183 -31.70 -27.04 12.04
N ILE A 184 -31.90 -27.84 10.99
CA ILE A 184 -31.62 -27.46 9.61
C ILE A 184 -32.90 -27.60 8.79
N PHE A 185 -33.21 -26.55 8.04
CA PHE A 185 -34.33 -26.47 7.11
C PHE A 185 -33.84 -26.04 5.73
N ASP A 186 -34.46 -26.58 4.68
CA ASP A 186 -34.28 -26.19 3.30
C ASP A 186 -35.56 -25.52 2.79
N LEU A 187 -35.52 -24.18 2.68
CA LEU A 187 -36.68 -23.36 2.35
C LEU A 187 -37.32 -23.68 0.98
N GLU A 188 -36.62 -24.36 0.08
CA GLU A 188 -37.16 -24.78 -1.22
C GLU A 188 -37.95 -26.10 -1.13
N ASN A 189 -37.59 -26.96 -0.17
CA ASN A 189 -38.05 -28.35 -0.12
C ASN A 189 -38.88 -28.68 1.12
N ASP A 190 -38.74 -27.90 2.20
CA ASP A 190 -39.41 -28.12 3.48
C ASP A 190 -40.62 -27.19 3.65
N ASP A 191 -41.73 -27.74 4.18
CA ASP A 191 -42.91 -26.97 4.55
C ASP A 191 -42.76 -26.31 5.92
N ILE A 192 -42.34 -25.05 5.91
CA ILE A 192 -42.08 -24.26 7.12
C ILE A 192 -43.33 -23.54 7.68
N GLU A 193 -44.52 -23.70 7.08
CA GLU A 193 -45.74 -22.98 7.51
C GLU A 193 -46.09 -23.27 8.98
N MET A 194 -45.81 -24.49 9.45
CA MET A 194 -46.06 -24.87 10.84
C MET A 194 -45.20 -24.12 11.88
N PHE A 195 -44.12 -23.47 11.43
CA PHE A 195 -43.20 -22.70 12.26
C PHE A 195 -43.17 -21.22 11.81
N GLN A 196 -44.28 -20.68 11.30
CA GLN A 196 -44.34 -19.34 10.69
C GLN A 196 -43.62 -18.26 11.51
N ASP A 197 -43.95 -18.15 12.79
CA ASP A 197 -43.33 -17.20 13.72
C ASP A 197 -41.82 -17.37 13.79
N GLN A 198 -41.30 -18.60 13.86
CA GLN A 198 -39.85 -18.88 13.91
C GLN A 198 -39.09 -18.28 12.72
N PHE A 199 -39.69 -18.30 11.53
CA PHE A 199 -39.10 -17.82 10.29
C PHE A 199 -39.41 -16.35 9.98
N SER A 200 -40.43 -15.76 10.61
CA SER A 200 -40.83 -14.36 10.39
C SER A 200 -39.70 -13.31 10.53
N PRO A 201 -38.65 -13.50 11.36
CA PRO A 201 -37.52 -12.56 11.37
C PRO A 201 -36.70 -12.54 10.08
N LEU A 202 -36.85 -13.54 9.20
CA LEU A 202 -36.14 -13.68 7.94
C LEU A 202 -36.90 -13.05 6.76
N ASP A 203 -38.18 -12.73 6.94
CA ASP A 203 -39.08 -12.26 5.87
C ASP A 203 -38.50 -11.10 5.07
N TYR A 204 -37.94 -10.09 5.76
CA TYR A 204 -37.32 -8.93 5.12
C TYR A 204 -36.19 -9.33 4.16
N PHE A 205 -35.34 -10.27 4.57
CA PHE A 205 -34.19 -10.71 3.77
C PHE A 205 -34.62 -11.64 2.62
N LEU A 206 -35.75 -12.32 2.77
CA LEU A 206 -36.31 -13.25 1.79
C LEU A 206 -37.34 -12.62 0.84
N LEU A 207 -37.65 -11.33 0.95
CA LEU A 207 -38.70 -10.65 0.15
C LEU A 207 -38.64 -10.93 -1.36
N LYS A 208 -37.44 -11.11 -1.93
CA LYS A 208 -37.25 -11.31 -3.38
C LYS A 208 -37.59 -12.73 -3.86
N SER A 209 -37.23 -13.76 -3.11
CA SER A 209 -37.34 -15.16 -3.55
C SER A 209 -38.27 -16.00 -2.69
N LYS A 210 -38.59 -15.54 -1.47
CA LYS A 210 -39.22 -16.26 -0.36
C LYS A 210 -38.45 -17.50 0.14
N THR A 211 -37.82 -18.25 -0.75
CA THR A 211 -37.18 -19.54 -0.47
C THR A 211 -35.66 -19.52 -0.62
N PHE A 212 -35.06 -18.41 -1.05
CA PHE A 212 -33.64 -18.34 -1.32
C PHE A 212 -33.06 -16.96 -0.96
N TYR A 213 -31.92 -16.96 -0.27
CA TYR A 213 -31.14 -15.77 0.02
C TYR A 213 -29.78 -15.82 -0.68
N ASN A 214 -29.55 -14.88 -1.60
CA ASN A 214 -28.28 -14.78 -2.32
C ASN A 214 -27.20 -14.06 -1.48
N GLY A 215 -26.75 -14.74 -0.43
CA GLY A 215 -25.78 -14.23 0.53
C GLY A 215 -25.82 -15.10 1.79
N THR A 216 -25.21 -14.60 2.87
CA THR A 216 -25.28 -15.21 4.20
C THR A 216 -25.80 -14.17 5.20
N LEU A 217 -26.85 -14.52 5.93
CA LEU A 217 -27.38 -13.73 7.05
C LEU A 217 -27.05 -14.46 8.35
N ILE A 218 -26.55 -13.72 9.33
CA ILE A 218 -26.39 -14.16 10.71
C ILE A 218 -27.27 -13.30 11.58
N ARG A 219 -28.30 -13.90 12.19
CA ARG A 219 -29.17 -13.25 13.17
C ARG A 219 -28.77 -13.70 14.57
N LEU A 220 -28.47 -12.70 15.42
CA LEU A 220 -28.07 -12.83 16.80
C LEU A 220 -29.12 -12.16 17.70
N PRO A 221 -30.11 -12.91 18.21
CA PRO A 221 -31.04 -12.39 19.22
C PRO A 221 -30.28 -11.95 20.46
N LEU A 222 -30.41 -10.67 20.83
CA LEU A 222 -29.65 -10.12 21.94
C LEU A 222 -30.16 -10.70 23.26
N ARG A 223 -29.21 -11.09 24.08
CA ARG A 223 -29.44 -11.69 25.39
C ARG A 223 -30.10 -10.70 26.36
N THR A 224 -31.12 -11.16 27.08
CA THR A 224 -31.94 -10.31 27.99
C THR A 224 -31.81 -10.63 29.48
N ASN A 225 -31.60 -11.91 29.88
CA ASN A 225 -31.63 -12.34 31.30
C ASN A 225 -30.50 -13.30 31.69
N SER A 226 -29.85 -13.07 32.84
CA SER A 226 -28.56 -13.67 33.28
C SER A 226 -28.55 -15.15 33.72
N THR A 227 -29.70 -15.82 33.79
CA THR A 227 -29.84 -17.02 34.64
C THR A 227 -29.46 -18.36 34.00
N THR A 228 -29.27 -18.45 32.67
CA THR A 228 -28.99 -19.71 31.94
C THR A 228 -27.86 -19.61 30.89
N GLN A 229 -27.06 -18.55 30.92
CA GLN A 229 -26.33 -18.05 29.74
C GLN A 229 -24.98 -18.72 29.44
N ILE A 230 -24.63 -18.75 28.16
CA ILE A 230 -23.30 -19.12 27.65
C ILE A 230 -22.26 -18.02 28.01
N SER A 231 -22.69 -16.77 28.11
CA SER A 231 -21.84 -15.64 28.50
C SER A 231 -22.59 -14.69 29.43
N THR A 232 -21.89 -14.07 30.38
CA THR A 232 -22.46 -13.08 31.32
C THR A 232 -22.57 -11.68 30.74
N HIS A 233 -22.05 -11.44 29.53
CA HIS A 233 -22.10 -10.15 28.86
C HIS A 233 -23.49 -9.90 28.25
N ILE A 234 -24.14 -8.83 28.71
CA ILE A 234 -25.40 -8.31 28.18
C ILE A 234 -25.09 -6.94 27.58
N LEU A 235 -25.46 -6.75 26.30
CA LEU A 235 -25.25 -5.50 25.57
C LEU A 235 -26.58 -5.05 24.99
N THR A 236 -26.87 -3.75 25.11
CA THR A 236 -28.01 -3.11 24.45
C THR A 236 -27.68 -2.76 23.00
N LEU A 237 -28.69 -2.43 22.20
CA LEU A 237 -28.46 -1.92 20.84
C LEU A 237 -27.60 -0.65 20.84
N ASP A 238 -27.77 0.23 21.84
CA ASP A 238 -26.96 1.44 21.95
C ASP A 238 -25.50 1.10 22.28
N ASP A 239 -25.25 0.15 23.19
CA ASP A 239 -23.89 -0.30 23.48
C ASP A 239 -23.18 -0.83 22.22
N ILE A 240 -23.88 -1.65 21.43
CA ILE A 240 -23.33 -2.18 20.16
C ILE A 240 -23.11 -1.06 19.16
N LYS A 241 -24.06 -0.13 19.00
CA LYS A 241 -23.92 1.05 18.13
C LYS A 241 -22.68 1.87 18.51
N GLN A 242 -22.50 2.15 19.80
CA GLN A 242 -21.35 2.90 20.31
C GLN A 242 -20.03 2.15 20.11
N GLN A 243 -20.01 0.82 20.29
CA GLN A 243 -18.83 0.01 19.99
C GLN A 243 -18.46 0.05 18.50
N ILE A 244 -19.44 -0.06 17.59
CA ILE A 244 -19.23 0.07 16.14
C ILE A 244 -18.62 1.45 15.80
N LEU A 245 -19.23 2.53 16.30
CA LEU A 245 -18.75 3.88 16.04
C LEU A 245 -17.35 4.14 16.61
N ARG A 246 -17.05 3.60 17.80
CA ARG A 246 -15.73 3.69 18.43
C ARG A 246 -14.66 2.91 17.67
N TYR A 247 -14.97 1.71 17.18
CA TYR A 247 -14.04 0.90 16.41
C TYR A 247 -13.54 1.67 15.18
N PHE A 248 -14.46 2.22 14.38
CA PHE A 248 -14.13 3.00 13.18
C PHE A 248 -13.75 4.47 13.44
N HIS A 249 -13.55 4.86 14.70
CA HIS A 249 -12.94 6.15 15.04
C HIS A 249 -11.41 6.07 15.01
N SER A 250 -10.81 4.89 15.21
CA SER A 250 -9.36 4.72 15.24
C SER A 250 -8.79 4.49 13.84
N ASN A 251 -7.63 5.08 13.54
CA ASN A 251 -6.90 4.76 12.31
C ASN A 251 -6.45 3.28 12.26
N GLU A 252 -6.27 2.67 13.43
CA GLU A 252 -5.87 1.28 13.58
C GLU A 252 -6.89 0.31 12.98
N SER A 253 -8.19 0.59 13.15
CA SER A 253 -9.25 -0.21 12.53
C SER A 253 -9.16 -0.21 11.01
N PHE A 254 -8.83 0.93 10.40
CA PHE A 254 -8.66 1.03 8.94
C PHE A 254 -7.38 0.35 8.47
N ILE A 255 -6.30 0.42 9.25
CA ILE A 255 -5.07 -0.32 8.96
C ILE A 255 -5.34 -1.82 8.98
N GLU A 256 -6.04 -2.33 10.00
CA GLU A 256 -6.44 -3.73 10.08
C GLU A 256 -7.33 -4.14 8.91
N LEU A 257 -8.34 -3.31 8.58
CA LEU A 257 -9.24 -3.51 7.44
C LEU A 257 -8.49 -3.65 6.12
N LEU A 258 -7.55 -2.74 5.85
CA LEU A 258 -6.83 -2.68 4.59
C LEU A 258 -5.73 -3.75 4.48
N LEU A 259 -5.14 -4.21 5.59
CA LEU A 259 -4.12 -5.25 5.58
C LEU A 259 -4.73 -6.66 5.59
N ASN A 260 -5.74 -6.91 6.42
CA ASN A 260 -6.24 -8.26 6.69
C ASN A 260 -7.53 -8.58 5.91
N GLN A 261 -8.45 -7.63 5.79
CA GLN A 261 -9.75 -7.85 5.14
C GLN A 261 -9.81 -7.19 3.76
N THR A 262 -8.81 -7.51 2.91
CA THR A 262 -8.59 -6.83 1.63
C THR A 262 -9.75 -6.92 0.64
N ASN A 263 -10.66 -7.88 0.78
CA ASN A 263 -11.77 -8.08 -0.15
C ASN A 263 -12.97 -7.18 0.17
N LEU A 264 -13.10 -6.71 1.42
CA LEU A 264 -14.23 -5.91 1.87
C LEU A 264 -14.17 -4.50 1.26
N ASN A 265 -15.17 -4.16 0.47
CA ASN A 265 -15.32 -2.89 -0.21
C ASN A 265 -16.36 -1.99 0.45
N THR A 266 -17.43 -2.58 0.98
CA THR A 266 -18.55 -1.84 1.58
C THR A 266 -18.88 -2.41 2.95
N ILE A 267 -18.97 -1.52 3.95
CA ILE A 267 -19.42 -1.87 5.31
C ILE A 267 -20.47 -0.85 5.71
N GLU A 268 -21.70 -1.30 5.96
CA GLU A 268 -22.81 -0.43 6.34
C GLU A 268 -23.48 -0.92 7.62
N PHE A 269 -23.96 0.01 8.44
CA PHE A 269 -24.79 -0.31 9.59
C PHE A 269 -25.99 0.60 9.71
N ASP A 270 -27.16 -0.02 9.85
CA ASP A 270 -28.45 0.63 10.00
C ASP A 270 -29.13 0.25 11.31
N TYR A 271 -29.93 1.15 11.85
CA TYR A 271 -30.91 0.86 12.90
C TYR A 271 -32.31 0.77 12.28
N THR A 272 -33.13 -0.15 12.79
CA THR A 272 -34.53 -0.28 12.37
C THR A 272 -35.41 -0.84 13.48
N LYS A 273 -36.69 -0.45 13.48
CA LYS A 273 -37.72 -0.99 14.37
C LYS A 273 -38.57 -2.06 13.70
N ASP A 274 -38.69 -2.01 12.38
CA ASP A 274 -39.68 -2.81 11.64
C ASP A 274 -39.25 -3.18 10.22
N PHE A 275 -38.05 -2.77 9.79
CA PHE A 275 -37.55 -2.83 8.42
C PHE A 275 -38.33 -1.97 7.40
N GLN A 276 -39.28 -1.13 7.83
CA GLN A 276 -39.94 -0.15 6.97
C GLN A 276 -39.07 1.11 6.82
N LEU A 277 -38.41 1.52 7.91
CA LEU A 277 -37.44 2.61 7.93
C LEU A 277 -36.07 2.11 8.38
N LEU A 278 -35.05 2.34 7.56
CA LEU A 278 -33.66 2.09 7.87
C LEU A 278 -32.96 3.42 8.17
N THR A 279 -32.40 3.55 9.37
CA THR A 279 -31.61 4.72 9.76
C THR A 279 -30.13 4.35 9.73
N LYS A 280 -29.46 4.73 8.65
CA LYS A 280 -28.04 4.49 8.45
C LYS A 280 -27.20 5.37 9.37
N PHE A 281 -26.40 4.75 10.23
CA PHE A 281 -25.52 5.47 11.15
C PHE A 281 -24.03 5.33 10.82
N LEU A 282 -23.66 4.37 9.97
CA LEU A 282 -22.29 4.18 9.49
C LEU A 282 -22.31 3.63 8.05
N SER A 283 -21.48 4.20 7.18
CA SER A 283 -21.14 3.60 5.88
C SER A 283 -19.69 3.88 5.51
N ILE A 284 -18.96 2.83 5.19
CA ILE A 284 -17.57 2.83 4.76
C ILE A 284 -17.53 2.26 3.35
N ASN A 285 -16.94 3.01 2.43
CA ASN A 285 -16.73 2.59 1.05
C ASN A 285 -15.26 2.68 0.68
N LYS A 286 -14.71 1.57 0.23
CA LYS A 286 -13.35 1.41 -0.26
C LYS A 286 -13.40 1.25 -1.79
N HIS A 287 -12.77 2.18 -2.49
CA HIS A 287 -12.66 2.16 -3.94
C HIS A 287 -11.19 2.17 -4.36
N THR A 288 -10.77 1.19 -5.17
CA THR A 288 -9.44 1.17 -5.77
C THR A 288 -9.43 2.10 -6.98
N LEU A 289 -8.72 3.23 -6.87
CA LEU A 289 -8.64 4.23 -7.94
C LEU A 289 -7.76 3.75 -9.10
N THR A 290 -6.61 3.15 -8.77
CA THR A 290 -5.64 2.66 -9.74
C THR A 290 -4.92 1.46 -9.16
N THR A 291 -4.62 0.49 -10.02
CA THR A 291 -3.81 -0.69 -9.68
C THR A 291 -2.64 -0.78 -10.64
N ILE A 292 -1.46 -1.02 -10.08
CA ILE A 292 -0.25 -1.36 -10.82
C ILE A 292 0.06 -2.81 -10.54
N HIS A 293 0.39 -3.53 -11.60
CA HIS A 293 0.87 -4.90 -11.53
C HIS A 293 2.30 -4.92 -12.05
N ASP A 294 3.22 -5.37 -11.21
CA ASP A 294 4.57 -5.80 -11.61
C ASP A 294 4.65 -7.34 -11.49
N ALA A 295 5.73 -7.94 -11.98
CA ALA A 295 5.90 -9.39 -11.99
C ALA A 295 5.81 -10.03 -10.59
N GLN A 296 6.11 -9.28 -9.52
CA GLN A 296 6.20 -9.76 -8.14
C GLN A 296 5.41 -8.91 -7.12
N SER A 297 4.82 -7.80 -7.57
CA SER A 297 4.06 -6.88 -6.70
C SER A 297 2.77 -6.42 -7.36
N THR A 298 1.75 -6.16 -6.55
CA THR A 298 0.57 -5.43 -6.96
C THR A 298 0.35 -4.27 -6.00
N THR A 299 0.35 -3.05 -6.52
CA THR A 299 0.18 -1.83 -5.72
C THR A 299 -1.12 -1.14 -6.11
N GLN A 300 -1.92 -0.81 -5.10
CA GLN A 300 -3.25 -0.22 -5.25
C GLN A 300 -3.29 1.14 -4.55
N LEU A 301 -3.81 2.15 -5.27
CA LEU A 301 -4.22 3.41 -4.68
C LEU A 301 -5.66 3.30 -4.24
N ILE A 302 -5.88 3.31 -2.94
CA ILE A 302 -7.17 3.11 -2.32
C ILE A 302 -7.72 4.45 -1.86
N HIS A 303 -8.95 4.73 -2.26
CA HIS A 303 -9.76 5.81 -1.76
C HIS A 303 -10.80 5.25 -0.81
N MET A 304 -10.79 5.73 0.43
CA MET A 304 -11.77 5.33 1.43
C MET A 304 -12.62 6.52 1.84
N THR A 305 -13.93 6.29 1.88
CA THR A 305 -14.91 7.26 2.33
C THR A 305 -15.63 6.68 3.54
N LEU A 306 -15.53 7.39 4.67
CA LEU A 306 -16.24 7.10 5.89
C LEU A 306 -17.35 8.13 6.04
N SER A 307 -18.57 7.65 6.28
CA SER A 307 -19.71 8.48 6.66
C SER A 307 -20.29 7.94 7.97
N LYS A 308 -20.46 8.82 8.95
CA LYS A 308 -20.96 8.45 10.28
C LYS A 308 -21.97 9.49 10.77
N GLN A 309 -23.03 9.00 11.42
CA GLN A 309 -24.00 9.83 12.14
C GLN A 309 -23.69 9.78 13.63
N ILE A 310 -23.30 10.92 14.21
CA ILE A 310 -23.05 11.09 15.64
C ILE A 310 -23.98 12.19 16.13
N ASP A 311 -24.84 11.90 17.11
CA ASP A 311 -25.74 12.89 17.73
C ASP A 311 -26.52 13.74 16.69
N ASP A 312 -27.07 13.08 15.67
CA ASP A 312 -27.78 13.67 14.51
C ASP A 312 -26.96 14.56 13.57
N ILE A 313 -25.64 14.61 13.75
CA ILE A 313 -24.70 15.26 12.84
C ILE A 313 -24.09 14.22 11.91
N ASN A 314 -24.24 14.43 10.60
CA ASN A 314 -23.56 13.65 9.59
C ASN A 314 -22.15 14.19 9.37
N THR A 315 -21.15 13.33 9.54
CA THR A 315 -19.75 13.65 9.25
C THR A 315 -19.24 12.70 8.17
N SER A 316 -18.44 13.25 7.25
CA SER A 316 -17.85 12.50 6.15
C SER A 316 -16.35 12.75 6.09
N ASP A 317 -15.57 11.69 6.23
CA ASP A 317 -14.11 11.72 6.19
C ASP A 317 -13.63 10.96 4.95
N ILE A 318 -12.64 11.53 4.25
CA ILE A 318 -12.02 10.91 3.09
C ILE A 318 -10.56 10.67 3.41
N SER A 319 -10.09 9.43 3.19
CA SER A 319 -8.69 9.07 3.34
C SER A 319 -8.18 8.34 2.11
N ARG A 320 -6.88 8.50 1.82
CA ARG A 320 -6.20 7.85 0.71
C ARG A 320 -5.03 7.03 1.22
N TRP A 321 -4.90 5.83 0.68
CA TRP A 321 -3.94 4.83 1.14
C TRP A 321 -3.27 4.17 -0.06
N LEU A 322 -2.01 3.79 0.09
CA LEU A 322 -1.32 2.91 -0.84
C LEU A 322 -1.16 1.55 -0.19
N LEU A 323 -1.69 0.51 -0.85
CA LEU A 323 -1.54 -0.87 -0.44
C LEU A 323 -0.69 -1.60 -1.49
N SER A 324 0.50 -2.05 -1.12
CA SER A 324 1.33 -2.94 -1.94
C SER A 324 1.25 -4.35 -1.39
N ILE A 325 1.08 -5.31 -2.29
CA ILE A 325 1.04 -6.74 -1.98
C ILE A 325 2.16 -7.40 -2.78
N ASN A 326 3.13 -7.98 -2.07
CA ASN A 326 4.29 -8.62 -2.65
C ASN A 326 4.25 -10.11 -2.31
N ASN A 327 4.33 -10.95 -3.33
CA ASN A 327 4.39 -12.40 -3.14
C ASN A 327 5.86 -12.84 -3.19
N GLU A 328 6.31 -13.52 -2.14
CA GLU A 328 7.68 -13.98 -2.00
C GLU A 328 7.73 -15.41 -1.47
N PHE A 329 8.79 -16.13 -1.81
CA PHE A 329 9.04 -17.45 -1.25
C PHE A 329 9.95 -17.32 -0.02
N ASN A 330 9.47 -17.80 1.13
CA ASN A 330 10.28 -17.89 2.34
C ASN A 330 11.12 -19.17 2.31
N GLU A 331 12.44 -19.00 2.24
CA GLU A 331 13.39 -20.12 2.10
C GLU A 331 13.48 -21.01 3.34
N ILE A 332 13.18 -20.47 4.54
CA ILE A 332 13.33 -21.18 5.81
C ILE A 332 12.14 -22.12 6.02
N ASP A 333 10.94 -21.57 5.94
CA ASP A 333 9.70 -22.32 6.12
C ASP A 333 9.28 -23.06 4.83
N LYS A 334 10.01 -22.85 3.73
CA LYS A 334 9.73 -23.40 2.40
C LYS A 334 8.28 -23.21 1.97
N ARG A 335 7.75 -22.01 2.22
CA ARG A 335 6.36 -21.65 1.94
C ARG A 335 6.28 -20.29 1.26
N ASP A 336 5.27 -20.13 0.41
CA ASP A 336 4.92 -18.83 -0.12
C ASP A 336 4.40 -17.94 1.01
N ILE A 337 4.88 -16.71 1.02
CA ILE A 337 4.45 -15.65 1.90
C ILE A 337 3.99 -14.46 1.08
N GLN A 338 3.01 -13.75 1.61
CA GLN A 338 2.53 -12.50 1.09
C GLN A 338 2.86 -11.40 2.09
N LEU A 339 3.72 -10.47 1.69
CA LEU A 339 4.05 -9.27 2.44
C LEU A 339 3.16 -8.13 1.92
N LYS A 340 2.32 -7.58 2.80
CA LYS A 340 1.51 -6.41 2.49
C LYS A 340 2.11 -5.18 3.16
N LEU A 341 2.24 -4.10 2.41
CA LEU A 341 2.73 -2.79 2.87
C LEU A 341 1.61 -1.76 2.70
N LEU A 342 1.34 -0.97 3.72
CA LEU A 342 0.28 0.04 3.74
C LEU A 342 0.86 1.40 4.16
N LEU A 343 0.63 2.41 3.32
CA LEU A 343 1.03 3.80 3.59
C LEU A 343 -0.19 4.74 3.55
N PRO A 344 -0.49 5.47 4.64
CA PRO A 344 -1.43 6.59 4.60
C PRO A 344 -0.83 7.80 3.87
N LEU A 345 -1.57 8.35 2.91
CA LEU A 345 -1.13 9.52 2.15
C LEU A 345 -1.40 10.84 2.88
N THR A 346 -2.51 10.91 3.62
CA THR A 346 -2.81 12.01 4.54
C THR A 346 -2.00 11.86 5.83
N THR A 347 -1.28 12.90 6.23
CA THR A 347 -0.56 12.93 7.51
C THR A 347 -1.57 12.94 8.66
N PHE A 348 -1.49 11.94 9.54
CA PHE A 348 -2.25 11.97 10.78
C PHE A 348 -1.56 12.91 11.78
N SER A 349 -2.31 13.65 12.59
CA SER A 349 -1.70 14.51 13.61
C SER A 349 -0.87 13.66 14.57
N THR A 350 0.38 14.07 14.80
CA THR A 350 1.44 13.38 15.55
C THR A 350 1.16 13.17 17.05
N LEU A 351 0.00 13.58 17.57
CA LEU A 351 -0.39 13.32 18.96
C LEU A 351 -0.72 11.84 19.23
N ILE A 352 -0.85 11.00 18.19
CA ILE A 352 -1.31 9.62 18.31
C ILE A 352 -0.17 8.64 18.72
N GLU A 353 1.10 9.00 18.56
CA GLU A 353 2.23 8.07 18.81
C GLU A 353 2.39 7.62 20.28
N THR A 354 1.79 8.33 21.24
CA THR A 354 1.82 7.92 22.66
C THR A 354 0.75 6.89 23.04
N TYR A 355 -0.23 6.62 22.17
CA TYR A 355 -1.29 5.61 22.41
C TYR A 355 -1.06 4.29 21.65
N ILE A 356 -0.16 4.28 20.66
CA ILE A 356 0.15 3.13 19.78
C ILE A 356 0.68 1.91 20.57
N SER A 357 1.15 2.09 21.81
CA SER A 357 1.68 0.98 22.62
C SER A 357 0.63 0.12 23.33
N SER A 358 -0.67 0.46 23.26
CA SER A 358 -1.72 -0.29 23.99
C SER A 358 -2.50 -1.30 23.15
N LEU A 359 -2.40 -1.23 21.82
CA LEU A 359 -3.09 -2.12 20.89
C LEU A 359 -2.08 -2.85 19.98
N ILE A 360 -1.23 -3.69 20.60
CA ILE A 360 -0.61 -4.80 19.89
C ILE A 360 -1.73 -5.81 19.57
N SER A 361 -2.60 -5.46 18.62
CA SER A 361 -3.35 -6.48 17.89
C SER A 361 -2.29 -7.31 17.16
N HIS A 362 -2.33 -8.62 17.30
CA HIS A 362 -1.29 -9.54 16.83
C HIS A 362 -1.20 -9.65 15.29
N ASN A 363 -1.78 -8.70 14.55
CA ASN A 363 -2.16 -8.86 13.15
C ASN A 363 -1.36 -7.98 12.17
N TYR A 364 -0.67 -6.94 12.63
CA TYR A 364 0.21 -6.12 11.80
C TYR A 364 1.36 -5.51 12.61
N GLN A 365 2.40 -5.05 11.93
CA GLN A 365 3.56 -4.37 12.49
C GLN A 365 3.74 -3.01 11.81
N SER A 366 4.49 -2.11 12.44
CA SER A 366 4.83 -0.81 11.87
C SER A 366 6.35 -0.62 11.86
N ILE A 367 6.83 0.09 10.85
CA ILE A 367 8.22 0.50 10.74
C ILE A 367 8.26 1.98 10.34
N GLN A 368 8.94 2.76 11.18
CA GLN A 368 9.22 4.15 10.89
C GLN A 368 10.48 4.19 10.01
N ILE A 369 10.28 4.55 8.74
CA ILE A 369 11.36 4.60 7.75
C ILE A 369 11.94 6.01 7.64
N THR A 370 11.12 7.04 7.88
CA THR A 370 11.53 8.44 7.95
C THR A 370 10.91 9.12 9.16
N SER A 371 11.42 10.28 9.56
CA SER A 371 10.91 10.99 10.74
C SER A 371 9.44 11.40 10.62
N THR A 372 8.90 11.47 9.41
CA THR A 372 7.55 11.98 9.12
C THR A 372 6.56 10.90 8.71
N ARG A 373 7.01 9.69 8.33
CA ARG A 373 6.15 8.64 7.77
C ARG A 373 6.40 7.27 8.40
N THR A 374 5.29 6.65 8.78
CA THR A 374 5.26 5.26 9.28
C THR A 374 4.60 4.38 8.24
N LEU A 375 5.29 3.28 7.90
CA LEU A 375 4.76 2.24 7.03
C LEU A 375 4.23 1.10 7.89
N TYR A 376 3.03 0.62 7.57
CA TYR A 376 2.42 -0.54 8.23
C TYR A 376 2.59 -1.77 7.34
N TYR A 377 2.82 -2.93 7.93
CA TYR A 377 2.96 -4.16 7.17
C TYR A 377 2.42 -5.38 7.90
N CYS A 378 2.02 -6.39 7.13
CA CYS A 378 1.65 -7.71 7.65
C CYS A 378 2.22 -8.80 6.75
N VAL A 379 2.44 -9.99 7.32
CA VAL A 379 2.94 -11.17 6.60
C VAL A 379 1.92 -12.29 6.71
N ILE A 380 1.53 -12.85 5.58
CA ILE A 380 0.53 -13.91 5.49
C ILE A 380 1.15 -15.15 4.81
N PRO A 381 1.02 -16.35 5.38
CA PRO A 381 0.45 -16.64 6.70
C PRO A 381 1.32 -16.10 7.84
N SER A 382 0.69 -15.85 9.01
CA SER A 382 1.41 -15.40 10.20
C SER A 382 2.53 -16.39 10.54
N LEU A 383 3.68 -15.83 10.87
CA LEU A 383 4.91 -16.56 11.08
C LEU A 383 5.07 -16.86 12.57
N ASN A 384 4.81 -18.10 13.01
CA ASN A 384 4.85 -18.49 14.42
C ASN A 384 6.27 -18.85 14.94
N THR A 385 7.26 -19.00 14.06
CA THR A 385 8.53 -19.71 14.31
C THR A 385 9.77 -18.82 14.45
N PHE A 386 9.64 -17.50 14.46
CA PHE A 386 10.82 -16.62 14.45
C PHE A 386 11.30 -16.33 15.88
N CYS A 387 12.59 -16.58 16.12
CA CYS A 387 13.26 -16.23 17.36
C CYS A 387 13.01 -14.75 17.69
N LYS A 388 12.62 -14.45 18.93
CA LYS A 388 12.24 -13.11 19.39
C LYS A 388 13.39 -12.08 19.34
N ASP A 389 14.62 -12.51 19.08
CA ASP A 389 15.81 -11.75 19.47
C ASP A 389 16.50 -10.93 18.34
N ASP A 390 16.05 -10.97 17.07
CA ASP A 390 16.54 -9.99 16.07
C ASP A 390 15.56 -9.71 14.90
N MET A 391 14.72 -8.66 15.04
CA MET A 391 13.78 -8.22 13.99
C MET A 391 14.45 -7.88 12.65
N CYS A 392 15.72 -7.45 12.65
CA CYS A 392 16.41 -7.12 11.39
C CYS A 392 16.58 -8.37 10.52
N ILE A 393 16.92 -9.50 11.14
CA ILE A 393 17.08 -10.78 10.45
C ILE A 393 15.74 -11.23 9.89
N GLN A 394 14.65 -11.07 10.66
CA GLN A 394 13.30 -11.41 10.23
C GLN A 394 12.89 -10.60 8.98
N LEU A 395 13.12 -9.29 9.00
CA LEU A 395 12.81 -8.40 7.87
C LEU A 395 13.62 -8.75 6.61
N ARG A 396 14.88 -9.16 6.76
CA ARG A 396 15.69 -9.68 5.63
C ARG A 396 15.17 -11.00 5.08
N GLN A 397 14.74 -11.91 5.94
CA GLN A 397 14.23 -13.23 5.55
C GLN A 397 12.93 -13.13 4.73
N ILE A 398 12.05 -12.20 5.09
CA ILE A 398 10.84 -11.90 4.30
C ILE A 398 11.12 -10.98 3.11
N LYS A 399 12.39 -10.66 2.82
CA LYS A 399 12.85 -9.75 1.76
C LYS A 399 12.16 -8.38 1.79
N PHE A 400 11.94 -7.85 2.99
CA PHE A 400 11.34 -6.53 3.18
C PHE A 400 12.03 -5.42 2.37
N PRO A 401 13.37 -5.30 2.32
CA PRO A 401 14.04 -4.24 1.55
C PRO A 401 13.67 -4.25 0.06
N LYS A 402 13.53 -5.45 -0.53
CA LYS A 402 13.14 -5.62 -1.93
C LYS A 402 11.68 -5.23 -2.14
N ALA A 403 10.79 -5.68 -1.27
CA ALA A 403 9.37 -5.32 -1.32
C ALA A 403 9.17 -3.81 -1.19
N TYR A 404 9.95 -3.16 -0.31
CA TYR A 404 9.95 -1.71 -0.14
C TYR A 404 10.42 -0.96 -1.40
N ALA A 405 11.48 -1.42 -2.05
CA ALA A 405 11.96 -0.83 -3.30
C ALA A 405 10.93 -0.99 -4.44
N LEU A 406 10.27 -2.14 -4.55
CA LEU A 406 9.17 -2.36 -5.50
C LEU A 406 7.96 -1.46 -5.21
N PHE A 407 7.64 -1.26 -3.92
CA PHE A 407 6.60 -0.31 -3.51
C PHE A 407 6.90 1.11 -3.98
N LEU A 408 8.14 1.60 -3.82
CA LEU A 408 8.55 2.91 -4.33
C LEU A 408 8.49 2.98 -5.87
N LYS A 409 8.74 1.87 -6.56
CA LYS A 409 8.69 1.78 -8.03
C LYS A 409 7.28 1.82 -8.56
N ASP A 410 6.37 1.14 -7.88
CA ASP A 410 4.96 1.24 -8.23
C ASP A 410 4.41 2.64 -7.90
N LEU A 411 4.85 3.25 -6.79
CA LEU A 411 4.54 4.63 -6.48
C LEU A 411 5.02 5.60 -7.57
N SER A 412 6.23 5.42 -8.10
CA SER A 412 6.76 6.27 -9.16
C SER A 412 5.90 6.21 -10.42
N ARG A 413 5.41 5.02 -10.79
CA ARG A 413 4.49 4.82 -11.92
C ARG A 413 3.11 5.45 -11.72
N LEU A 414 2.65 5.64 -10.47
CA LEU A 414 1.41 6.39 -10.16
C LEU A 414 1.59 7.89 -10.32
N ILE A 415 2.80 8.39 -10.05
CA ILE A 415 3.12 9.81 -10.15
C ILE A 415 3.37 10.12 -11.62
N LYS A 416 2.37 10.73 -12.26
CA LYS A 416 2.58 11.41 -13.54
C LYS A 416 3.00 12.84 -13.24
N PRO A 417 4.21 13.29 -13.62
CA PRO A 417 4.66 14.67 -13.45
C PRO A 417 3.97 15.67 -14.42
N THR A 418 2.69 15.45 -14.69
CA THR A 418 1.80 16.40 -15.37
C THR A 418 1.02 17.19 -14.31
N THR A 419 0.62 18.43 -14.63
CA THR A 419 -0.05 19.40 -13.75
C THR A 419 -1.39 18.95 -13.10
N THR A 420 -1.82 17.71 -13.32
CA THR A 420 -3.10 17.15 -12.91
C THR A 420 -2.98 15.92 -12.00
N SER A 421 -1.78 15.52 -11.56
CA SER A 421 -1.62 14.38 -10.66
C SER A 421 -1.91 14.76 -9.20
N ASN A 422 -2.57 13.86 -8.47
CA ASN A 422 -2.89 14.07 -7.05
C ASN A 422 -1.69 13.84 -6.10
N LEU A 423 -0.53 13.44 -6.62
CA LEU A 423 0.65 13.04 -5.86
C LEU A 423 1.90 13.72 -6.44
N SER A 424 2.68 14.39 -5.58
CA SER A 424 3.96 15.00 -5.97
C SER A 424 5.07 13.94 -6.05
N ILE A 425 6.05 14.18 -6.92
CA ILE A 425 7.29 13.41 -6.96
C ILE A 425 8.06 13.49 -5.63
N ASP A 426 7.88 14.57 -4.88
CA ASP A 426 8.51 14.77 -3.57
C ASP A 426 8.16 13.66 -2.57
N LEU A 427 6.97 13.05 -2.69
CA LEU A 427 6.56 11.94 -1.82
C LEU A 427 7.51 10.75 -1.95
N ILE A 428 8.04 10.47 -3.15
CA ILE A 428 9.01 9.38 -3.34
C ILE A 428 10.28 9.68 -2.53
N TRP A 429 10.74 10.93 -2.57
CA TRP A 429 11.94 11.36 -1.88
C TRP A 429 11.76 11.41 -0.35
N GLU A 430 10.58 11.83 0.11
CA GLU A 430 10.19 11.83 1.53
C GLU A 430 10.11 10.42 2.14
N LEU A 431 9.91 9.39 1.32
CA LEU A 431 9.88 8.00 1.75
C LEU A 431 11.27 7.34 1.68
N MET A 432 12.25 7.92 0.98
CA MET A 432 13.60 7.39 0.95
C MET A 432 14.32 7.66 2.29
N PRO A 433 14.96 6.65 2.93
CA PRO A 433 15.60 6.83 4.23
C PRO A 433 16.72 7.87 4.20
N ASP A 434 16.59 8.95 4.98
CA ASP A 434 17.67 9.93 5.17
C ASP A 434 18.70 9.42 6.18
N ILE A 435 19.90 9.14 5.68
CA ILE A 435 21.03 8.62 6.45
C ILE A 435 21.51 9.63 7.49
N ASP A 436 21.60 10.89 7.10
CA ASP A 436 22.17 11.95 7.93
C ASP A 436 21.19 12.33 9.05
N GLU A 437 19.88 12.27 8.78
CA GLU A 437 18.84 12.37 9.80
C GLU A 437 18.90 11.21 10.80
N HIS A 438 18.92 9.96 10.33
CA HIS A 438 18.96 8.78 11.22
C HIS A 438 20.22 8.76 12.10
N GLN A 439 21.37 9.13 11.53
CA GLN A 439 22.61 9.23 12.29
C GLN A 439 22.55 10.32 13.36
N ARG A 440 21.94 11.48 13.06
CA ARG A 440 21.71 12.53 14.07
C ARG A 440 20.79 12.03 15.19
N LEU A 441 19.66 11.43 14.85
CA LEU A 441 18.70 10.89 15.83
C LEU A 441 19.33 9.80 16.72
N LEU A 442 20.14 8.91 16.14
CA LEU A 442 20.89 7.90 16.92
C LEU A 442 21.90 8.54 17.88
N ASN A 443 22.59 9.59 17.46
CA ASN A 443 23.56 10.27 18.31
C ASN A 443 22.89 11.10 19.42
N ASP A 444 21.72 11.69 19.14
CA ASP A 444 20.97 12.46 20.13
C ASP A 444 20.24 11.56 21.14
N THR A 445 19.73 10.41 20.70
CA THR A 445 19.13 9.39 21.58
C THR A 445 20.13 8.70 22.50
N GLN A 446 21.43 8.73 22.19
CA GLN A 446 22.48 8.29 23.12
C GLN A 446 22.76 9.32 24.22
N LYS A 447 22.42 10.60 24.02
CA LYS A 447 22.68 11.69 24.98
C LYS A 447 21.52 11.90 25.95
N PHE A 448 20.28 11.69 25.50
CA PHE A 448 19.08 11.82 26.32
C PHE A 448 18.49 10.44 26.58
N SER A 449 18.03 10.18 27.81
CA SER A 449 17.29 8.97 28.18
C SER A 449 15.90 8.95 27.50
N LEU A 450 15.88 8.84 26.18
CA LEU A 450 14.68 8.57 25.39
C LEU A 450 14.22 7.12 25.66
N GLN A 451 12.90 6.91 25.57
CA GLN A 451 12.26 5.64 25.89
C GLN A 451 12.94 4.47 25.12
N GLN A 452 13.28 3.39 25.83
CA GLN A 452 14.03 2.24 25.28
C GLN A 452 13.46 1.69 23.96
N GLN A 453 12.15 1.82 23.75
CA GLN A 453 11.46 1.39 22.53
C GLN A 453 11.86 2.20 21.29
N GLN A 454 11.93 3.54 21.38
CA GLN A 454 12.32 4.38 20.24
C GLN A 454 13.76 4.09 19.79
N GLN A 455 14.66 3.84 20.74
CA GLN A 455 16.05 3.44 20.46
C GLN A 455 16.13 2.10 19.71
N GLN A 456 15.24 1.15 20.04
CA GLN A 456 15.18 -0.15 19.36
C GLN A 456 14.73 0.01 17.90
N TYR A 457 13.68 0.79 17.62
CA TYR A 457 13.21 1.05 16.25
C TYR A 457 14.28 1.71 15.38
N LEU A 458 14.89 2.79 15.87
CA LEU A 458 15.93 3.52 15.14
C LEU A 458 17.13 2.62 14.81
N LYS A 459 17.52 1.74 15.74
CA LYS A 459 18.60 0.77 15.51
C LYS A 459 18.24 -0.25 14.42
N ILE A 460 16.98 -0.72 14.40
CA ILE A 460 16.50 -1.66 13.39
C ILE A 460 16.47 -1.02 12.02
N THR A 461 15.85 0.16 11.89
CA THR A 461 15.81 0.90 10.63
C THR A 461 17.23 1.17 10.12
N ASN A 462 18.13 1.67 10.98
CA ASN A 462 19.52 1.95 10.59
C ASN A 462 20.30 0.71 10.09
N ASN A 463 20.02 -0.48 10.64
CA ASN A 463 20.63 -1.72 10.16
C ASN A 463 20.09 -2.18 8.81
N LEU A 464 18.87 -1.77 8.43
CA LEU A 464 18.21 -2.12 7.16
C LEU A 464 18.48 -1.10 6.06
N ILE A 465 18.82 0.15 6.39
CA ILE A 465 19.12 1.22 5.43
C ILE A 465 20.06 0.77 4.29
N PRO A 466 21.19 0.07 4.55
CA PRO A 466 22.07 -0.38 3.47
C PRO A 466 21.38 -1.32 2.48
N ASP A 467 20.60 -2.28 2.99
CA ASP A 467 19.87 -3.26 2.18
C ASP A 467 18.75 -2.59 1.37
N ILE A 468 18.06 -1.60 1.98
CA ILE A 468 17.03 -0.81 1.32
C ILE A 468 17.62 -0.01 0.16
N TRP A 469 18.71 0.72 0.36
CA TRP A 469 19.36 1.49 -0.70
C TRP A 469 19.96 0.61 -1.80
N ALA A 470 20.45 -0.58 -1.45
CA ALA A 470 20.93 -1.55 -2.42
C ALA A 470 19.80 -2.06 -3.34
N GLU A 471 18.59 -2.27 -2.80
CA GLU A 471 17.43 -2.67 -3.60
C GLU A 471 16.82 -1.50 -4.38
N ILE A 472 16.74 -0.29 -3.80
CA ILE A 472 16.33 0.95 -4.51
C ILE A 472 17.19 1.15 -5.76
N GLY A 473 18.50 0.96 -5.65
CA GLY A 473 19.41 1.18 -6.77
C GLY A 473 19.29 0.18 -7.93
N LYS A 474 18.54 -0.92 -7.76
CA LYS A 474 18.24 -1.88 -8.81
C LYS A 474 16.98 -1.53 -9.61
N GLN A 475 16.22 -0.53 -9.18
CA GLN A 475 14.92 -0.18 -9.77
C GLN A 475 15.01 1.07 -10.65
N GLU A 476 14.12 1.16 -11.64
CA GLU A 476 13.89 2.36 -12.47
C GLU A 476 13.03 3.37 -11.69
N LEU A 477 13.67 4.18 -10.84
CA LEU A 477 13.00 5.06 -9.87
C LEU A 477 13.20 6.55 -10.10
N PHE A 478 14.16 6.93 -10.93
CA PHE A 478 14.64 8.30 -10.98
C PHE A 478 14.03 9.03 -12.17
N TYR A 479 13.21 10.04 -11.92
CA TYR A 479 12.53 10.76 -13.01
C TYR A 479 13.51 11.66 -13.77
N SER A 480 13.60 11.43 -15.07
CA SER A 480 14.33 12.30 -15.99
C SER A 480 13.48 13.49 -16.39
N VAL A 481 14.01 14.69 -16.22
CA VAL A 481 13.40 15.94 -16.72
C VAL A 481 13.55 16.10 -18.23
N THR A 482 14.42 15.30 -18.87
CA THR A 482 14.51 15.23 -20.33
C THR A 482 13.30 14.50 -20.91
N ASP A 483 12.62 15.15 -21.84
CA ASP A 483 11.43 14.62 -22.51
C ASP A 483 11.69 13.24 -23.13
N GLY A 484 10.72 12.34 -22.97
CA GLY A 484 10.73 11.00 -23.58
C GLY A 484 11.40 9.90 -22.75
N TRP A 485 12.20 10.23 -21.74
CA TRP A 485 12.90 9.24 -20.90
C TRP A 485 12.05 8.69 -19.74
N GLY A 486 11.28 9.54 -19.07
CA GLY A 486 10.47 9.11 -17.92
C GLY A 486 11.34 8.68 -16.73
N TYR A 487 10.97 7.60 -16.05
CA TYR A 487 11.76 7.05 -14.93
C TYR A 487 12.89 6.15 -15.44
N VAL A 488 14.11 6.40 -14.98
CA VAL A 488 15.33 5.72 -15.41
C VAL A 488 16.05 5.02 -14.25
N ALA A 489 16.91 4.06 -14.58
CA ALA A 489 17.79 3.37 -13.63
C ALA A 489 19.04 4.20 -13.30
N ILE A 490 19.76 3.79 -12.25
CA ILE A 490 21.01 4.46 -11.82
C ILE A 490 22.08 4.46 -12.92
N GLU A 491 22.15 3.39 -13.71
CA GLU A 491 23.19 3.22 -14.75
C GLU A 491 23.04 4.18 -15.93
N ASP A 492 21.81 4.59 -16.22
CA ASP A 492 21.51 5.48 -17.33
C ASP A 492 21.50 6.96 -16.91
N MET A 493 21.20 7.27 -15.64
CA MET A 493 20.95 8.65 -15.22
C MET A 493 22.20 9.54 -15.16
N ILE A 494 22.00 10.82 -15.50
CA ILE A 494 22.98 11.89 -15.28
C ILE A 494 22.41 12.88 -14.25
N ILE A 495 23.08 12.98 -13.10
CA ILE A 495 22.64 13.83 -11.98
C ILE A 495 23.07 15.27 -12.21
N ASN A 496 22.11 16.19 -12.25
CA ASN A 496 22.34 17.63 -12.17
C ASN A 496 22.33 18.08 -10.69
N ASN A 497 23.51 18.03 -10.06
CA ASN A 497 23.70 18.37 -8.64
C ASN A 497 24.04 19.86 -8.41
N VAL A 498 23.53 20.75 -9.26
CA VAL A 498 23.71 22.20 -9.09
C VAL A 498 22.51 22.76 -8.32
N ASP A 499 22.77 23.73 -7.45
CA ASP A 499 21.73 24.43 -6.70
C ASP A 499 20.65 24.99 -7.63
N ALA A 500 19.40 24.97 -7.16
CA ALA A 500 18.26 25.47 -7.91
C ALA A 500 18.48 26.93 -8.34
N GLY A 501 18.32 27.19 -9.63
CA GLY A 501 18.53 28.52 -10.20
C GLY A 501 18.82 28.47 -11.71
N PRO A 502 19.12 29.63 -12.32
CA PRO A 502 19.24 29.75 -13.78
C PRO A 502 20.27 28.80 -14.41
N ILE A 503 21.33 28.47 -13.68
CA ILE A 503 22.36 27.54 -14.16
C ILE A 503 21.86 26.09 -14.23
N GLN A 504 21.01 25.67 -13.30
CA GLN A 504 20.44 24.32 -13.30
C GLN A 504 19.58 24.12 -14.55
N ASP A 505 18.77 25.13 -14.91
CA ASP A 505 17.94 25.13 -16.12
C ASP A 505 18.79 25.11 -17.39
N VAL A 506 19.86 25.91 -17.43
CA VAL A 506 20.78 25.96 -18.58
C VAL A 506 21.49 24.64 -18.79
N LEU A 507 22.02 24.03 -17.73
CA LEU A 507 22.68 22.73 -17.83
C LEU A 507 21.69 21.64 -18.23
N THR A 508 20.49 21.65 -17.67
CA THR A 508 19.41 20.75 -18.06
C THR A 508 19.10 20.90 -19.56
N PHE A 509 18.95 22.13 -20.06
CA PHE A 509 18.74 22.38 -21.48
C PHE A 509 19.90 21.87 -22.36
N VAL A 510 21.14 22.21 -22.03
CA VAL A 510 22.34 21.83 -22.81
C VAL A 510 22.45 20.30 -22.95
N PHE A 511 22.25 19.57 -21.86
CA PHE A 511 22.33 18.10 -21.87
C PHE A 511 21.07 17.45 -22.47
N SER A 512 19.91 18.11 -22.41
CA SER A 512 18.68 17.59 -23.03
C SER A 512 18.76 17.59 -24.56
N GLU A 513 19.43 18.57 -25.17
CA GLU A 513 19.72 18.61 -26.61
C GLU A 513 20.65 17.47 -27.06
N ALA A 514 21.40 16.86 -26.14
CA ALA A 514 22.18 15.65 -26.40
C ALA A 514 21.37 14.35 -26.17
N ASN A 515 20.06 14.48 -25.90
CA ASN A 515 19.16 13.39 -25.55
C ASN A 515 19.65 12.55 -24.34
N ALA A 516 20.26 13.20 -23.35
CA ALA A 516 20.71 12.53 -22.13
C ALA A 516 19.59 12.51 -21.06
N PRO A 517 19.44 11.43 -20.27
CA PRO A 517 18.45 11.35 -19.20
C PRO A 517 18.94 12.10 -17.95
N ILE A 518 18.40 13.30 -17.72
CA ILE A 518 18.87 14.20 -16.66
C ILE A 518 17.96 14.07 -15.45
N VAL A 519 18.55 13.82 -14.28
CA VAL A 519 17.80 13.67 -13.03
C VAL A 519 18.24 14.74 -12.04
N ILE A 520 17.26 15.36 -11.38
CA ILE A 520 17.48 16.31 -10.27
C ILE A 520 17.00 15.62 -8.99
N LEU A 521 17.90 15.50 -7.99
CA LEU A 521 17.63 14.76 -6.76
C LEU A 521 17.91 15.62 -5.52
N PRO A 522 17.15 15.46 -4.43
CA PRO A 522 17.49 16.04 -3.14
C PRO A 522 18.82 15.50 -2.59
N SER A 523 19.50 16.29 -1.77
CA SER A 523 20.83 15.97 -1.24
C SER A 523 20.86 14.66 -0.43
N HIS A 524 19.82 14.36 0.35
CA HIS A 524 19.76 13.12 1.14
C HIS A 524 19.69 11.88 0.25
N VAL A 525 19.00 11.96 -0.89
CA VAL A 525 18.92 10.86 -1.87
C VAL A 525 20.29 10.66 -2.53
N ILE A 526 20.96 11.75 -2.93
CA ILE A 526 22.32 11.68 -3.51
C ILE A 526 23.29 11.04 -2.51
N ASN A 527 23.25 11.45 -1.24
CA ASN A 527 24.08 10.88 -0.17
C ASN A 527 23.78 9.38 0.03
N GLY A 528 22.50 9.01 -0.01
CA GLY A 528 21.98 7.64 -0.04
C GLY A 528 22.66 6.77 -1.08
N LEU A 529 22.51 7.19 -2.33
CA LEU A 529 23.06 6.51 -3.50
C LEU A 529 24.58 6.45 -3.46
N CYS A 530 25.25 7.55 -3.11
CA CYS A 530 26.70 7.59 -3.04
C CYS A 530 27.27 6.63 -2.00
N LYS A 531 26.55 6.38 -0.89
CA LYS A 531 27.05 5.58 0.21
C LYS A 531 26.80 4.09 0.04
N TYR A 532 25.60 3.72 -0.41
CA TYR A 532 25.13 2.32 -0.38
C TYR A 532 24.82 1.74 -1.76
N SER A 533 24.64 2.56 -2.80
CA SER A 533 24.52 2.09 -4.17
C SER A 533 25.90 1.98 -4.83
N ASN A 534 25.98 1.28 -5.97
CA ASN A 534 27.24 1.03 -6.63
C ASN A 534 27.79 2.32 -7.26
N LYS A 535 28.80 2.91 -6.62
CA LYS A 535 29.41 4.22 -6.98
C LYS A 535 29.83 4.34 -8.44
N HIS A 536 30.15 3.23 -9.11
CA HIS A 536 30.64 3.23 -10.50
C HIS A 536 29.58 3.67 -11.51
N TYR A 537 28.30 3.64 -11.14
CA TYR A 537 27.20 4.00 -12.03
C TYR A 537 26.74 5.45 -11.87
N LEU A 538 27.13 6.15 -10.79
CA LEU A 538 26.67 7.51 -10.54
C LEU A 538 27.42 8.51 -11.43
N GLN A 539 26.75 8.97 -12.48
CA GLN A 539 27.26 10.03 -13.35
C GLN A 539 26.74 11.38 -12.87
N VAL A 540 27.63 12.26 -12.44
CA VAL A 540 27.30 13.63 -12.05
C VAL A 540 27.76 14.59 -13.16
N MET A 541 26.93 15.59 -13.47
CA MET A 541 27.33 16.65 -14.41
C MET A 541 28.57 17.38 -13.88
N THR A 542 29.59 17.46 -14.73
CA THR A 542 30.83 18.19 -14.42
C THR A 542 31.04 19.32 -15.43
N PRO A 543 31.83 20.35 -15.08
CA PRO A 543 32.32 21.35 -16.03
C PRO A 543 32.92 20.74 -17.29
N PHE A 544 33.67 19.64 -17.16
CA PHE A 544 34.26 18.92 -18.28
C PHE A 544 33.21 18.36 -19.24
N HIS A 545 32.19 17.66 -18.72
CA HIS A 545 31.11 17.11 -19.54
C HIS A 545 30.32 18.22 -20.26
N ALA A 546 30.05 19.34 -19.58
CA ALA A 546 29.38 20.49 -20.20
C ALA A 546 30.22 21.08 -21.35
N SER A 547 31.51 21.31 -21.12
CA SER A 547 32.46 21.76 -22.13
C SER A 547 32.50 20.81 -23.34
N GLU A 548 32.64 19.52 -23.08
CA GLU A 548 32.72 18.49 -24.12
C GLU A 548 31.47 18.49 -25.01
N LEU A 549 30.27 18.54 -24.43
CA LEU A 549 29.01 18.61 -25.19
C LEU A 549 28.91 19.89 -26.03
N LEU A 550 29.29 21.03 -25.47
CA LEU A 550 29.27 22.31 -26.18
C LEU A 550 30.24 22.32 -27.37
N SER A 551 31.41 21.70 -27.21
CA SER A 551 32.40 21.58 -28.29
C SER A 551 31.92 20.66 -29.43
N LYS A 552 31.18 19.60 -29.10
CA LYS A 552 30.59 18.67 -30.08
C LYS A 552 29.39 19.27 -30.80
N ASN A 553 28.61 20.13 -30.13
CA ASN A 553 27.36 20.70 -30.64
C ASN A 553 27.39 22.24 -30.71
N SER A 554 27.95 22.77 -31.79
CA SER A 554 28.07 24.23 -32.01
C SER A 554 26.74 24.98 -32.12
N LEU A 555 25.61 24.28 -32.32
CA LEU A 555 24.27 24.85 -32.46
C LEU A 555 23.60 25.24 -31.14
N ILE A 556 24.13 24.80 -30.00
CA ILE A 556 23.53 25.05 -28.68
C ILE A 556 23.81 26.49 -28.22
N LEU A 557 25.07 26.94 -28.31
CA LEU A 557 25.49 28.27 -27.84
C LEU A 557 24.69 29.42 -28.47
N PRO A 558 24.37 29.44 -29.78
CA PRO A 558 23.55 30.50 -30.37
C PRO A 558 22.13 30.62 -29.79
N ARG A 559 21.56 29.54 -29.24
CA ARG A 559 20.19 29.52 -28.69
C ARG A 559 20.10 30.08 -27.27
N LEU A 560 21.23 30.18 -26.57
CA LEU A 560 21.30 30.69 -25.19
C LEU A 560 21.28 32.22 -25.15
N THR A 561 20.59 32.78 -24.15
CA THR A 561 20.60 34.22 -23.88
C THR A 561 21.96 34.68 -23.33
N TYR A 562 22.17 36.00 -23.26
CA TYR A 562 23.40 36.57 -22.71
C TYR A 562 23.65 36.11 -21.26
N GLU A 563 22.63 36.15 -20.41
CA GLU A 563 22.72 35.75 -19.00
C GLU A 563 23.01 34.25 -18.85
N GLN A 564 22.36 33.41 -19.66
CA GLN A 564 22.58 31.96 -19.64
C GLN A 564 24.02 31.58 -20.04
N LYS A 565 24.59 32.24 -21.06
CA LYS A 565 26.00 32.06 -21.45
C LYS A 565 26.95 32.48 -20.35
N LEU A 566 26.66 33.61 -19.68
CA LEU A 566 27.48 34.09 -18.58
C LEU A 566 27.42 33.14 -17.38
N SER A 567 26.24 32.64 -17.02
CA SER A 567 26.06 31.64 -15.98
C SER A 567 26.81 30.34 -16.30
N LEU A 568 26.73 29.86 -17.54
CA LEU A 568 27.43 28.67 -18.01
C LEU A 568 28.96 28.82 -17.94
N LEU A 569 29.49 29.96 -18.40
CA LEU A 569 30.91 30.29 -18.29
C LEU A 569 31.35 30.35 -16.82
N THR A 570 30.53 31.01 -15.99
CA THR A 570 30.78 31.13 -14.54
C THR A 570 30.83 29.76 -13.89
N TYR A 571 29.88 28.88 -14.21
CA TYR A 571 29.85 27.51 -13.72
C TYR A 571 31.09 26.71 -14.13
N ILE A 572 31.49 26.76 -15.40
CA ILE A 572 32.66 26.01 -15.87
C ILE A 572 33.91 26.49 -15.14
N LEU A 573 34.17 27.80 -15.15
CA LEU A 573 35.43 28.36 -14.68
C LEU A 573 35.56 28.48 -13.16
N LEU A 574 34.46 28.67 -12.42
CA LEU A 574 34.53 28.72 -10.95
C LEU A 574 34.69 27.33 -10.34
N ASN A 575 34.17 26.29 -10.98
CA ASN A 575 34.27 24.91 -10.49
C ASN A 575 35.52 24.19 -11.01
N ASP A 576 35.96 24.47 -12.24
CA ASP A 576 37.21 23.95 -12.82
C ASP A 576 37.94 25.04 -13.65
N PRO A 577 38.94 25.73 -13.07
CA PRO A 577 39.63 26.85 -13.72
C PRO A 577 40.69 26.38 -14.75
N ASP A 578 40.46 25.29 -15.47
CA ASP A 578 41.29 24.89 -16.62
C ASP A 578 40.84 25.66 -17.88
N PRO A 579 41.72 26.48 -18.48
CA PRO A 579 41.42 27.13 -19.75
C PRO A 579 40.99 26.14 -20.84
N GLY A 580 41.51 24.90 -20.83
CA GLY A 580 41.19 23.87 -21.83
C GLY A 580 39.68 23.64 -22.04
N LEU A 581 38.87 23.81 -21.00
CA LEU A 581 37.42 23.57 -21.01
C LEU A 581 36.61 24.63 -21.75
N VAL A 582 37.17 25.80 -22.00
CA VAL A 582 36.45 26.86 -22.73
C VAL A 582 36.97 27.04 -24.14
N LEU A 583 38.04 26.32 -24.52
CA LEU A 583 38.64 26.40 -25.85
C LEU A 583 37.63 26.07 -26.94
N GLU A 584 37.64 26.86 -28.02
CA GLU A 584 36.74 26.74 -29.18
C GLU A 584 35.26 27.02 -28.89
N LEU A 585 34.89 27.41 -27.67
CA LEU A 585 33.54 27.82 -27.31
C LEU A 585 33.32 29.33 -27.47
N GLN A 586 32.19 29.74 -28.05
CA GLN A 586 31.76 31.14 -28.16
C GLN A 586 31.20 31.67 -26.84
N LEU A 587 32.04 31.71 -25.82
CA LEU A 587 31.69 32.06 -24.45
C LEU A 587 32.55 33.18 -23.85
N LEU A 588 33.45 33.84 -24.60
CA LEU A 588 34.24 34.96 -24.08
C LEU A 588 33.43 36.27 -24.13
N PRO A 589 33.07 36.90 -22.99
CA PRO A 589 32.19 38.08 -22.97
C PRO A 589 32.93 39.38 -23.29
N LEU A 590 32.43 40.14 -24.27
CA LEU A 590 32.98 41.41 -24.71
C LEU A 590 32.20 42.60 -24.15
N ALA A 591 32.83 43.77 -24.06
CA ALA A 591 32.21 44.98 -23.52
C ALA A 591 31.02 45.50 -24.34
N ASN A 592 30.85 45.06 -25.59
CA ASN A 592 29.67 45.32 -26.40
C ASN A 592 28.49 44.36 -26.10
N ASN A 593 28.57 43.57 -25.02
CA ASN A 593 27.61 42.54 -24.63
C ASN A 593 27.43 41.41 -25.66
N GLN A 594 28.44 41.17 -26.50
CA GLN A 594 28.48 39.99 -27.38
C GLN A 594 29.51 38.98 -26.87
N PHE A 595 29.46 37.77 -27.42
CA PHE A 595 30.39 36.70 -27.10
C PHE A 595 31.24 36.34 -28.31
N ILE A 596 32.53 36.09 -28.09
CA ILE A 596 33.46 35.57 -29.09
C ILE A 596 34.04 34.21 -28.67
N THR A 597 34.61 33.48 -29.61
CA THR A 597 35.21 32.16 -29.39
C THR A 597 36.56 32.24 -28.70
N PHE A 598 36.79 31.44 -27.67
CA PHE A 598 38.11 31.21 -27.07
C PHE A 598 39.02 30.44 -28.05
N GLN A 599 40.23 30.90 -28.34
CA GLN A 599 41.18 30.23 -29.24
C GLN A 599 42.61 30.38 -28.71
N LYS A 600 43.52 29.49 -29.15
CA LYS A 600 44.95 29.53 -28.77
C LYS A 600 45.74 30.60 -29.53
N LYS A 601 45.34 30.94 -30.76
CA LYS A 601 46.02 31.89 -31.65
C LYS A 601 45.00 32.66 -32.49
N SER A 602 44.86 33.97 -32.26
CA SER A 602 44.15 34.91 -33.13
C SER A 602 45.10 36.01 -33.60
N SER A 603 44.76 36.62 -34.73
CA SER A 603 45.34 37.87 -35.22
C SER A 603 44.82 39.12 -34.48
N SER A 604 43.74 39.01 -33.71
CA SER A 604 43.12 40.09 -32.93
C SER A 604 43.30 39.89 -31.41
N CYS A 605 43.86 40.89 -30.73
CA CYS A 605 44.02 40.88 -29.26
C CYS A 605 42.78 41.46 -28.57
N ILE A 606 42.35 40.85 -27.47
CA ILE A 606 41.31 41.38 -26.58
C ILE A 606 41.99 42.01 -25.36
N TYR A 607 41.56 43.22 -24.99
CA TYR A 607 42.16 44.01 -23.95
C TYR A 607 41.43 43.81 -22.62
N ILE A 608 42.21 43.56 -21.56
CA ILE A 608 41.71 43.58 -20.17
C ILE A 608 42.02 44.95 -19.59
N ILE A 609 40.96 45.65 -19.20
CA ILE A 609 41.01 46.87 -18.43
C ILE A 609 40.60 46.50 -17.00
N ASP A 610 41.16 47.17 -15.98
CA ASP A 610 40.72 47.03 -14.58
C ASP A 610 39.17 46.99 -14.48
N HIS A 611 38.62 46.21 -13.53
CA HIS A 611 37.18 45.97 -13.30
C HIS A 611 36.43 47.27 -12.93
N ASN A 612 36.32 48.18 -13.91
CA ASN A 612 35.79 49.52 -13.80
C ASN A 612 35.32 50.00 -15.17
N SER A 613 34.01 50.09 -15.35
CA SER A 613 33.36 50.47 -16.60
C SER A 613 33.63 51.92 -17.03
N ASN A 614 34.13 52.79 -16.15
CA ASN A 614 34.40 54.19 -16.48
C ASN A 614 35.51 54.35 -17.53
N PHE A 615 36.44 53.41 -17.63
CA PHE A 615 37.53 53.49 -18.61
C PHE A 615 37.06 53.17 -20.04
N LEU A 616 35.96 52.43 -20.20
CA LEU A 616 35.36 52.19 -21.52
C LEU A 616 34.86 53.48 -22.16
N LYS A 617 34.41 54.45 -21.35
CA LYS A 617 33.92 55.77 -21.83
C LYS A 617 34.99 56.58 -22.58
N LEU A 618 36.28 56.20 -22.47
CA LEU A 618 37.39 56.83 -23.18
C LEU A 618 37.50 56.36 -24.65
N PHE A 619 36.75 55.33 -25.04
CA PHE A 619 36.79 54.72 -26.37
C PHE A 619 35.42 54.85 -27.05
N ASN A 620 35.40 54.80 -28.38
CA ASN A 620 34.16 54.79 -29.14
C ASN A 620 33.44 53.44 -28.96
N GLU A 621 32.11 53.44 -28.82
CA GLU A 621 31.31 52.21 -28.60
C GLU A 621 31.55 51.14 -29.68
N ARG A 622 31.91 51.56 -30.90
CA ARG A 622 32.30 50.66 -32.01
C ARG A 622 33.57 49.84 -31.75
N GLN A 623 34.32 50.15 -30.69
CA GLN A 623 35.56 49.47 -30.30
C GLN A 623 35.38 48.59 -29.05
N TYR A 624 34.17 48.53 -28.48
CA TYR A 624 33.89 47.73 -27.28
C TYR A 624 33.99 46.23 -27.53
N ASP A 625 33.94 45.79 -28.80
CA ASP A 625 34.22 44.43 -29.25
C ASP A 625 35.69 43.99 -29.01
N LYS A 626 36.60 44.92 -28.70
CA LYS A 626 38.01 44.64 -28.41
C LYS A 626 38.33 44.54 -26.92
N PHE A 627 37.36 44.78 -26.03
CA PHE A 627 37.57 44.80 -24.59
C PHE A 627 36.79 43.67 -23.93
N LEU A 628 37.38 43.03 -22.91
CA LEU A 628 36.66 42.12 -22.03
C LEU A 628 35.57 42.90 -21.29
N ASN A 629 34.38 42.31 -21.13
CA ASN A 629 33.29 42.99 -20.43
C ASN A 629 33.67 43.26 -18.96
N PRO A 630 33.78 44.53 -18.50
CA PRO A 630 34.15 44.85 -17.13
C PRO A 630 32.98 44.70 -16.14
N ASN A 631 31.75 44.48 -16.63
CA ASN A 631 30.54 44.36 -15.80
C ASN A 631 30.23 42.91 -15.36
N ILE A 632 31.10 41.94 -15.69
CA ILE A 632 30.94 40.55 -15.24
C ILE A 632 31.30 40.41 -13.75
N ASP A 633 30.96 39.27 -13.14
CA ASP A 633 31.33 39.01 -11.74
C ASP A 633 32.84 39.14 -11.51
N LYS A 634 33.23 39.73 -10.37
CA LYS A 634 34.64 40.01 -10.06
C LYS A 634 35.49 38.74 -9.99
N LYS A 635 34.97 37.63 -9.44
CA LYS A 635 35.72 36.37 -9.35
C LYS A 635 35.98 35.80 -10.73
N LEU A 636 34.96 35.82 -11.59
CA LEU A 636 35.09 35.40 -12.99
C LEU A 636 36.10 36.29 -13.74
N PHE A 637 36.03 37.59 -13.56
CA PHE A 637 36.97 38.55 -14.15
C PHE A 637 38.42 38.28 -13.71
N ASP A 638 38.64 37.98 -12.43
CA ASP A 638 39.96 37.68 -11.88
C ASP A 638 40.53 36.38 -12.45
N ILE A 639 39.70 35.34 -12.68
CA ILE A 639 40.10 34.08 -13.32
C ILE A 639 40.51 34.32 -14.78
N LEU A 640 39.69 35.03 -15.55
CA LEU A 640 40.01 35.39 -16.94
C LEU A 640 41.25 36.28 -17.04
N SER A 641 41.50 37.11 -16.02
CA SER A 641 42.67 37.99 -15.90
C SER A 641 43.92 37.31 -15.33
N SER A 642 43.83 36.02 -14.97
CA SER A 642 44.94 35.26 -14.39
C SER A 642 45.99 34.89 -15.43
N GLN A 643 47.23 34.71 -14.99
CA GLN A 643 48.34 34.36 -15.89
C GLN A 643 48.14 33.01 -16.60
N ASN A 644 47.36 32.09 -16.02
CA ASN A 644 47.07 30.78 -16.60
C ASN A 644 46.22 30.90 -17.87
N PHE A 645 45.17 31.74 -17.83
CA PHE A 645 44.34 32.04 -19.00
C PHE A 645 45.13 32.83 -20.04
N GLN A 646 45.87 33.86 -19.61
CA GLN A 646 46.69 34.70 -20.51
C GLN A 646 47.82 33.94 -21.23
N GLY A 647 48.35 32.88 -20.62
CA GLY A 647 49.43 32.08 -21.18
C GLY A 647 48.98 30.94 -22.09
N ARG A 648 47.73 30.46 -21.96
CA ARG A 648 47.21 29.27 -22.67
C ARG A 648 46.11 29.58 -23.69
N ILE A 649 45.32 30.63 -23.49
CA ILE A 649 44.19 31.01 -24.34
C ILE A 649 44.18 32.52 -24.51
N PHE A 650 44.59 32.97 -25.71
CA PHE A 650 44.75 34.36 -26.13
C PHE A 650 45.67 35.28 -25.30
N ILE A 651 46.38 36.14 -26.03
CA ILE A 651 47.31 37.14 -25.47
C ILE A 651 46.48 38.34 -24.99
N PHE A 652 46.15 38.37 -23.71
CA PHE A 652 45.63 39.58 -23.09
C PHE A 652 46.76 40.59 -22.87
N VAL A 653 46.55 41.84 -23.30
CA VAL A 653 47.45 42.95 -22.97
C VAL A 653 46.78 43.81 -21.90
N LYS A 654 47.36 43.84 -20.69
CA LYS A 654 46.90 44.76 -19.62
C LYS A 654 46.97 46.20 -20.11
N ALA A 655 45.86 46.94 -20.02
CA ALA A 655 45.74 48.31 -20.51
C ALA A 655 46.79 49.29 -19.94
N ARG A 656 47.35 49.04 -18.76
CA ARG A 656 48.48 49.84 -18.23
C ARG A 656 49.70 49.90 -19.15
N LYS A 657 49.95 48.85 -19.97
CA LYS A 657 51.00 48.86 -21.00
C LYS A 657 50.58 49.59 -22.28
N ILE A 658 49.28 49.67 -22.56
CA ILE A 658 48.73 50.35 -23.73
C ILE A 658 48.70 51.86 -23.52
N LEU A 659 48.50 52.35 -22.31
CA LEU A 659 48.60 53.80 -22.03
C LEU A 659 50.02 54.32 -22.35
N TYR A 660 51.07 53.53 -22.07
CA TYR A 660 52.44 53.86 -22.46
C TYR A 660 52.65 53.88 -23.99
N LEU A 661 51.93 53.04 -24.74
CA LEU A 661 52.00 52.99 -26.21
C LEU A 661 51.10 54.04 -26.89
N LEU A 662 49.89 54.30 -26.38
CA LEU A 662 48.96 55.31 -26.90
C LEU A 662 49.43 56.74 -26.57
N CYS A 663 49.99 56.98 -25.37
CA CYS A 663 50.65 58.26 -25.08
C CYS A 663 51.92 58.46 -25.92
N GLY A 664 52.60 57.38 -26.34
CA GLY A 664 53.72 57.45 -27.27
C GLY A 664 53.31 57.70 -28.73
N LEU A 665 52.13 57.22 -29.14
CA LEU A 665 51.59 57.39 -30.51
C LEU A 665 50.84 58.72 -30.72
N LEU A 666 50.35 59.36 -29.66
CA LEU A 666 49.71 60.69 -29.72
C LEU A 666 50.70 61.86 -29.91
N PHE A 667 52.02 61.63 -29.83
CA PHE A 667 53.03 62.69 -29.99
C PHE A 667 53.60 62.87 -31.41
N ILE A 668 53.14 62.10 -32.41
CA ILE A 668 53.63 62.22 -33.80
C ILE A 668 52.46 62.47 -34.75
N ARG A 669 51.87 63.68 -34.66
CA ARG A 669 51.36 64.49 -35.78
C ARG A 669 50.52 65.61 -35.20
N LEU A 670 51.13 66.79 -35.07
CA LEU A 670 50.51 68.12 -35.24
C LEU A 670 51.55 69.19 -34.87
N ILE A 671 52.41 69.61 -35.81
CA ILE A 671 52.86 71.00 -36.16
C ILE A 671 53.49 70.87 -37.60
N PRO A 672 53.40 71.81 -38.59
CA PRO A 672 53.18 73.25 -38.47
C PRO A 672 52.22 73.95 -39.46
N CYS A 673 51.94 75.22 -39.09
CA CYS A 673 51.27 76.35 -39.76
C CYS A 673 49.74 76.40 -39.69
#